data_AF-A0A7K3ISF6-F1
#
_entry.id   AF-A0A7K3ISF6-F1
#
_cell.length_a   1.000
_cell.length_b   1.000
_cell.length_c   1.000
_cell.angle_alpha   90.00
_cell.angle_beta   90.00
_cell.angle_gamma   90.00
#
_symmetry.space_group_name_H-M   'P 1'
#
loop_
_entity.id
_entity.type
_entity.pdbx_description
1 polymer ?
#
loop_
_entity_poly.entity_id
_entity_poly.type
_entity_poly.pdbx_seq_one_letter_code
_entity_poly.pdbx_strand_id
1 'polypeptide(L)'
;MNKIILILVTTVLTSLQALAQRPPSVISPEVHPDHSITFRFYARNAAEVSLSSELLAKPAAMTKDESGLWSIKVGPVKPDIYPYCFIVDGIQVADPNNTLIFANERFKFSLVDIPGDQPLIHSLQNVPHGKISYRYYKSSTLGRTRRLLVYTPPGFDIIGKTKYPVLYLIHGGSDTEETWTKVGRANLIADNLIAQGKAIPMIIVMPYANVMPGPTDGFTKDVVNDIIPFIESNYPVLTDSEHRAVAGFSVGGGQTLNIGLINPDKFAYVCSYAPYTATPEYKNNFGNWSPDAALMNKQLKLFTISIATEDFLYENTKEVIAMFKGKGLELETLIVPGGHTWMNCKLYLTNTLQQLFREKIEKQAPQGYDVPRTDIAHGKIDSVYYTSKTVGTKRRTLIYTPPGYSKNIKYPVLYLLHGIGGDEKEWLKGGSPQVILDNLYAEKKLEPMIVVMPNGRAIKDDRATGNMMAPDRVQGFAVFEKDLLNDLIPFIEKKYPVIKDREHRAIAGLSMGGGQSLNFGLGNLDKFAWVGGFSSAPNTKPPEQLVPNPEEVRKKLKILWISCGDADGLITYSQRTHDYLNRNDVPHIYYIMPGVHDFKVWKNSLYMFSQLLFKPVDVSRFNKYSLLGQAAPSNVRRANFPQILPDSRALFRINAPGVQKLQLDLGKRYDMMKNSEGLWEVTTDSLTEGFHYYSLIVDGMTVADPASETFYGMGRMASGIEVPFKGDNYYKVKDVPHGEIGIKKYYSTVLNKWRQFYIYKPAGYDVNINEKYPVLYIMHGGGEDERGWAIQGKADLILDNLIAANKALPMLIVMPDGNMDAQGTGDAAYRVFERELKQCIIPFVEKNYRARTDANSRALAGLSAGGLQTLYAGFNNTDVFAYLGIFSSGWRIPSDNKLAETQYEFLAKNIETIKQNLKLLWIATGGIEDGANPNSKAMLVKYDELKLKYTYSEYPGGHTWPVWRNNLYNFAQLLFK
;
A
#
# COMPACT_ATOMS: atom_id res chain seq x y z
N MET A 1 -96.14 -7.68 -44.05
CA MET A 1 -95.71 -9.10 -44.02
C MET A 1 -94.67 -9.27 -42.91
N ASN A 2 -94.87 -10.31 -42.09
CA ASN A 2 -94.33 -10.58 -40.75
C ASN A 2 -92.81 -10.51 -40.54
N LYS A 3 -92.39 -10.10 -39.31
CA LYS A 3 -91.39 -10.74 -38.43
C LYS A 3 -91.24 -9.95 -37.11
N ILE A 4 -91.69 -10.49 -35.98
CA ILE A 4 -90.92 -11.15 -34.88
C ILE A 4 -90.15 -10.17 -33.95
N ILE A 5 -90.71 -10.05 -32.73
CA ILE A 5 -90.13 -9.95 -31.36
C ILE A 5 -88.91 -9.03 -31.15
N LEU A 6 -89.05 -8.01 -30.27
CA LEU A 6 -88.10 -7.73 -29.18
C LEU A 6 -88.55 -6.65 -28.16
N ILE A 7 -88.17 -6.91 -26.90
CA ILE A 7 -87.91 -6.03 -25.73
C ILE A 7 -89.05 -5.24 -25.09
N LEU A 8 -89.36 -5.59 -23.84
CA LEU A 8 -89.81 -4.63 -22.84
C LEU A 8 -88.86 -4.60 -21.64
N VAL A 9 -88.53 -3.38 -21.25
CA VAL A 9 -87.64 -2.93 -20.19
C VAL A 9 -88.40 -2.92 -18.86
N THR A 10 -87.80 -3.40 -17.77
CA THR A 10 -87.87 -2.68 -16.48
C THR A 10 -86.73 -3.07 -15.53
N THR A 11 -86.19 -2.02 -14.94
CA THR A 11 -85.01 -1.86 -14.08
C THR A 11 -85.04 -2.60 -12.73
N VAL A 12 -83.90 -3.20 -12.38
CA VAL A 12 -83.47 -3.47 -10.99
C VAL A 12 -82.04 -2.94 -10.82
N LEU A 13 -81.84 -2.02 -9.86
CA LEU A 13 -80.53 -1.54 -9.43
C LEU A 13 -79.68 -2.70 -8.90
N THR A 14 -78.45 -2.83 -9.40
CA THR A 14 -77.37 -3.53 -8.69
C THR A 14 -76.17 -2.58 -8.55
N SER A 15 -75.79 -2.33 -7.30
CA SER A 15 -74.60 -1.61 -6.92
C SER A 15 -73.36 -2.47 -7.23
N LEU A 16 -72.65 -2.16 -8.31
CA LEU A 16 -71.30 -2.65 -8.56
C LEU A 16 -70.33 -1.91 -7.65
N GLN A 17 -69.88 -2.56 -6.57
CA GLN A 17 -68.66 -2.18 -5.86
C GLN A 17 -67.49 -2.29 -6.84
N ALA A 18 -66.83 -1.17 -7.11
CA ALA A 18 -65.56 -1.15 -7.82
C ALA A 18 -64.51 -1.92 -7.01
N LEU A 19 -64.12 -3.11 -7.48
CA LEU A 19 -62.93 -3.81 -6.99
C LEU A 19 -61.71 -2.93 -7.31
N ALA A 20 -61.09 -2.35 -6.29
CA ALA A 20 -59.84 -1.60 -6.45
C ALA A 20 -58.77 -2.53 -7.05
N GLN A 21 -58.30 -2.21 -8.26
CA GLN A 21 -57.12 -2.86 -8.85
C GLN A 21 -55.95 -2.75 -7.86
N ARG A 22 -55.32 -3.90 -7.55
CA ARG A 22 -54.08 -3.90 -6.76
C ARG A 22 -53.03 -3.05 -7.48
N PRO A 23 -52.34 -2.14 -6.79
CA PRO A 23 -51.26 -1.37 -7.40
C PRO A 23 -50.18 -2.32 -7.96
N PRO A 24 -49.51 -1.94 -9.06
CA PRO A 24 -48.45 -2.75 -9.66
C PRO A 24 -47.29 -2.96 -8.67
N SER A 25 -46.57 -4.09 -8.79
CA SER A 25 -45.34 -4.31 -8.03
C SER A 25 -44.26 -3.34 -8.52
N VAL A 26 -43.78 -2.46 -7.63
CA VAL A 26 -42.79 -1.42 -7.96
C VAL A 26 -41.44 -1.79 -7.35
N ILE A 27 -40.42 -1.90 -8.19
CA ILE A 27 -39.02 -2.00 -7.75
C ILE A 27 -38.46 -0.59 -7.63
N SER A 28 -38.21 -0.14 -6.41
CA SER A 28 -37.56 1.14 -6.11
C SER A 28 -36.79 1.05 -4.78
N PRO A 29 -35.52 1.46 -4.75
CA PRO A 29 -34.69 1.89 -5.89
C PRO A 29 -34.19 0.67 -6.67
N GLU A 30 -33.99 0.81 -7.99
CA GLU A 30 -33.34 -0.20 -8.83
C GLU A 30 -31.95 0.28 -9.22
N VAL A 31 -30.90 -0.39 -8.72
CA VAL A 31 -29.51 -0.10 -9.06
C VAL A 31 -29.08 -0.93 -10.27
N HIS A 32 -28.55 -0.27 -11.29
CA HIS A 32 -28.13 -0.88 -12.56
C HIS A 32 -26.63 -1.22 -12.57
N PRO A 33 -26.17 -2.13 -13.45
CA PRO A 33 -24.75 -2.49 -13.57
C PRO A 33 -23.81 -1.34 -13.93
N ASP A 34 -24.32 -0.26 -14.53
CA ASP A 34 -23.56 0.96 -14.86
C ASP A 34 -23.52 1.96 -13.69
N HIS A 35 -23.93 1.55 -12.48
CA HIS A 35 -24.08 2.39 -11.28
C HIS A 35 -25.09 3.54 -11.42
N SER A 36 -25.97 3.51 -12.43
CA SER A 36 -27.16 4.36 -12.45
C SER A 36 -28.28 3.74 -11.62
N ILE A 37 -29.25 4.56 -11.22
CA ILE A 37 -30.32 4.17 -10.30
C ILE A 37 -31.65 4.67 -10.85
N THR A 38 -32.64 3.78 -10.95
CA THR A 38 -34.02 4.17 -11.24
C THR A 38 -34.82 4.19 -9.95
N PHE A 39 -35.37 5.36 -9.61
CA PHE A 39 -36.31 5.53 -8.50
C PHE A 39 -37.74 5.54 -9.04
N ARG A 40 -38.66 4.89 -8.34
CA ARG A 40 -40.08 4.80 -8.75
C ARG A 40 -41.03 4.99 -7.57
N PHE A 41 -42.10 5.74 -7.79
CA PHE A 41 -43.12 6.00 -6.77
C PHE A 41 -44.52 5.97 -7.39
N TYR A 42 -45.41 5.13 -6.89
CA TYR A 42 -46.77 5.02 -7.42
C TYR A 42 -47.72 6.00 -6.72
N ALA A 43 -48.21 7.01 -7.45
CA ALA A 43 -49.14 7.99 -6.94
C ALA A 43 -50.01 8.59 -8.06
N ARG A 44 -51.12 7.91 -8.36
CA ARG A 44 -52.03 8.26 -9.46
C ARG A 44 -52.65 9.66 -9.33
N ASN A 45 -52.91 10.14 -8.11
CA ASN A 45 -53.56 11.42 -7.88
C ASN A 45 -52.59 12.55 -7.49
N ALA A 46 -51.30 12.27 -7.32
CA ALA A 46 -50.32 13.32 -7.04
C ALA A 46 -50.19 14.28 -8.23
N ALA A 47 -50.03 15.57 -7.94
CA ALA A 47 -49.81 16.61 -8.93
C ALA A 47 -48.31 16.73 -9.27
N GLU A 48 -47.44 16.62 -8.26
CA GLU A 48 -45.99 16.65 -8.41
C GLU A 48 -45.29 15.62 -7.51
N VAL A 49 -44.24 15.00 -8.06
CA VAL A 49 -43.31 14.17 -7.29
C VAL A 49 -41.89 14.54 -7.68
N SER A 50 -41.02 14.75 -6.69
CA SER A 50 -39.59 14.94 -6.89
C SER A 50 -38.76 14.05 -5.99
N LEU A 51 -37.55 13.72 -6.42
CA LEU A 51 -36.55 12.98 -5.67
C LEU A 51 -35.60 13.95 -4.97
N SER A 52 -35.42 13.80 -3.67
CA SER A 52 -34.40 14.49 -2.88
C SER A 52 -33.37 13.47 -2.39
N SER A 53 -32.08 13.70 -2.65
CA SER A 53 -30.99 12.79 -2.26
C SER A 53 -29.66 13.55 -2.21
N GLU A 54 -28.70 13.04 -1.42
CA GLU A 54 -27.30 13.51 -1.45
C GLU A 54 -26.62 13.31 -2.82
N LEU A 55 -27.22 12.49 -3.70
CA LEU A 55 -26.81 12.33 -5.09
C LEU A 55 -27.09 13.56 -5.96
N LEU A 56 -27.91 14.50 -5.49
CA LEU A 56 -28.44 15.62 -6.26
C LEU A 56 -28.17 16.94 -5.54
N ALA A 57 -27.77 17.97 -6.28
CA ALA A 57 -27.56 19.31 -5.70
C ALA A 57 -28.86 19.98 -5.22
N LYS A 58 -30.01 19.58 -5.78
CA LYS A 58 -31.36 20.02 -5.40
C LYS A 58 -32.38 18.94 -5.76
N PRO A 59 -33.60 18.96 -5.18
CA PRO A 59 -34.65 18.01 -5.56
C PRO A 59 -34.92 18.02 -7.07
N ALA A 60 -35.05 16.83 -7.66
CA ALA A 60 -35.25 16.63 -9.10
C ALA A 60 -36.66 16.11 -9.39
N ALA A 61 -37.38 16.78 -10.31
CA ALA A 61 -38.73 16.38 -10.69
C ALA A 61 -38.74 14.99 -11.36
N MET A 62 -39.76 14.18 -11.03
CA MET A 62 -39.99 12.86 -11.61
C MET A 62 -41.04 12.94 -12.73
N THR A 63 -41.04 11.98 -13.64
CA THR A 63 -42.02 11.91 -14.74
C THR A 63 -43.09 10.87 -14.43
N LYS A 64 -44.37 11.25 -14.57
CA LYS A 64 -45.53 10.37 -14.38
C LYS A 64 -45.94 9.72 -15.70
N ASP A 65 -46.19 8.41 -15.68
CA ASP A 65 -46.78 7.69 -16.81
C ASP A 65 -48.32 7.58 -16.72
N GLU A 66 -48.95 6.99 -17.74
CA GLU A 66 -50.41 6.81 -17.83
C GLU A 66 -50.99 5.93 -16.71
N SER A 67 -50.17 5.08 -16.09
CA SER A 67 -50.57 4.24 -14.96
C SER A 67 -50.58 4.99 -13.63
N GLY A 68 -49.95 6.16 -13.57
CA GLY A 68 -49.74 6.94 -12.34
C GLY A 68 -48.44 6.61 -11.61
N LEU A 69 -47.51 5.92 -12.27
CA LEU A 69 -46.17 5.63 -11.75
C LEU A 69 -45.23 6.79 -12.10
N TRP A 70 -44.59 7.34 -11.07
CA TRP A 70 -43.56 8.36 -11.20
C TRP A 70 -42.19 7.70 -11.27
N SER A 71 -41.31 8.14 -12.17
CA SER A 71 -39.95 7.63 -12.27
C SER A 71 -38.91 8.70 -12.57
N ILE A 72 -37.68 8.44 -12.14
CA ILE A 72 -36.47 9.18 -12.53
C ILE A 72 -35.28 8.24 -12.54
N LYS A 73 -34.41 8.37 -13.55
CA LYS A 73 -33.12 7.70 -13.60
C LYS A 73 -32.02 8.71 -13.24
N VAL A 74 -31.18 8.37 -12.27
CA VAL A 74 -30.07 9.19 -11.76
C VAL A 74 -28.76 8.42 -11.94
N GLY A 75 -27.69 9.10 -12.35
CA GLY A 75 -26.35 8.51 -12.46
C GLY A 75 -25.93 8.15 -13.89
N PRO A 76 -24.74 7.50 -14.06
CA PRO A 76 -23.92 6.80 -13.05
C PRO A 76 -23.45 7.63 -11.85
N VAL A 77 -23.40 7.02 -10.66
CA VAL A 77 -22.91 7.68 -9.44
C VAL A 77 -21.80 6.86 -8.77
N LYS A 78 -21.03 7.51 -7.88
CA LYS A 78 -19.97 6.84 -7.13
C LYS A 78 -20.59 5.73 -6.24
N PRO A 79 -20.02 4.52 -6.21
CA PRO A 79 -20.47 3.45 -5.31
C PRO A 79 -20.33 3.84 -3.84
N ASP A 80 -21.46 3.91 -3.13
CA ASP A 80 -21.58 4.10 -1.69
C ASP A 80 -23.05 3.91 -1.26
N ILE A 81 -23.39 4.30 -0.04
CA ILE A 81 -24.74 4.31 0.51
C ILE A 81 -25.21 5.76 0.60
N TYR A 82 -26.35 6.07 -0.01
CA TYR A 82 -26.91 7.42 -0.04
C TYR A 82 -28.32 7.49 0.55
N PRO A 83 -28.62 8.48 1.41
CA PRO A 83 -29.98 8.76 1.82
C PRO A 83 -30.77 9.43 0.68
N TYR A 84 -32.05 9.10 0.60
CA TYR A 84 -33.00 9.76 -0.29
C TYR A 84 -34.43 9.73 0.26
N CYS A 85 -35.28 10.59 -0.29
CA CYS A 85 -36.74 10.53 -0.11
C CYS A 85 -37.46 11.13 -1.32
N PHE A 86 -38.76 10.90 -1.40
CA PHE A 86 -39.64 11.58 -2.33
C PHE A 86 -40.24 12.81 -1.66
N ILE A 87 -40.53 13.84 -2.45
CA ILE A 87 -41.38 14.97 -2.08
C ILE A 87 -42.62 14.89 -2.96
N VAL A 88 -43.77 14.58 -2.36
CA VAL A 88 -45.05 14.35 -3.03
C VAL A 88 -45.98 15.48 -2.63
N ASP A 89 -46.36 16.33 -3.58
CA ASP A 89 -47.20 17.52 -3.35
C ASP A 89 -46.73 18.34 -2.11
N GLY A 90 -45.41 18.57 -2.02
CA GLY A 90 -44.77 19.30 -0.92
C GLY A 90 -44.45 18.50 0.36
N ILE A 91 -44.85 17.22 0.44
CA ILE A 91 -44.66 16.38 1.64
C ILE A 91 -43.51 15.39 1.45
N GLN A 92 -42.59 15.31 2.41
CA GLN A 92 -41.52 14.30 2.40
C GLN A 92 -42.07 12.91 2.72
N VAL A 93 -41.75 11.93 1.87
CA VAL A 93 -42.20 10.53 1.97
C VAL A 93 -41.01 9.61 1.73
N ALA A 94 -40.78 8.67 2.65
CA ALA A 94 -39.79 7.61 2.46
C ALA A 94 -40.28 6.66 1.37
N ASP A 95 -39.38 6.01 0.65
CA ASP A 95 -39.75 5.05 -0.39
C ASP A 95 -40.48 3.85 0.22
N PRO A 96 -41.79 3.67 -0.06
CA PRO A 96 -42.58 2.60 0.55
C PRO A 96 -42.18 1.21 0.05
N ASN A 97 -41.38 1.13 -1.03
CA ASN A 97 -40.90 -0.13 -1.60
C ASN A 97 -39.48 -0.49 -1.11
N ASN A 98 -38.85 0.37 -0.31
CA ASN A 98 -37.50 0.16 0.20
C ASN A 98 -37.50 -0.11 1.71
N THR A 99 -36.97 -1.25 2.11
CA THR A 99 -36.87 -1.65 3.52
C THR A 99 -35.64 -1.05 4.23
N LEU A 100 -34.68 -0.50 3.48
CA LEU A 100 -33.49 0.14 4.02
C LEU A 100 -33.80 1.58 4.40
N ILE A 101 -33.72 1.85 5.70
CA ILE A 101 -34.08 3.15 6.28
C ILE A 101 -32.90 3.71 7.08
N PHE A 102 -32.63 4.99 6.88
CA PHE A 102 -31.68 5.76 7.67
C PHE A 102 -32.20 5.88 9.10
N ALA A 103 -31.41 5.38 10.06
CA ALA A 103 -31.71 5.52 11.47
C ALA A 103 -31.41 6.96 11.95
N ASN A 104 -32.44 7.81 11.92
CA ASN A 104 -32.42 9.20 12.37
C ASN A 104 -33.58 9.41 13.35
N GLU A 105 -33.43 10.35 14.28
CA GLU A 105 -34.50 10.78 15.19
C GLU A 105 -35.62 11.55 14.48
N ARG A 106 -35.28 12.20 13.37
CA ARG A 106 -36.18 13.03 12.57
C ARG A 106 -36.80 12.20 11.44
N PHE A 107 -37.04 12.85 10.31
CA PHE A 107 -37.50 12.18 9.11
C PHE A 107 -36.56 11.03 8.72
N LYS A 108 -37.15 9.87 8.45
CA LYS A 108 -36.45 8.63 8.15
C LYS A 108 -36.28 8.49 6.65
N PHE A 109 -35.14 8.91 6.13
CA PHE A 109 -34.79 8.74 4.72
C PHE A 109 -34.68 7.25 4.35
N SER A 110 -35.02 6.92 3.12
CA SER A 110 -34.66 5.62 2.54
C SER A 110 -33.17 5.61 2.17
N LEU A 111 -32.57 4.43 2.08
CA LEU A 111 -31.17 4.26 1.71
C LEU A 111 -31.06 3.49 0.40
N VAL A 112 -30.20 3.96 -0.50
CA VAL A 112 -29.76 3.18 -1.66
C VAL A 112 -28.30 2.77 -1.44
N ASP A 113 -28.01 1.47 -1.56
CA ASP A 113 -26.67 0.88 -1.43
C ASP A 113 -26.18 0.50 -2.83
N ILE A 114 -25.15 1.20 -3.32
CA ILE A 114 -24.61 1.01 -4.67
C ILE A 114 -23.30 0.21 -4.53
N PRO A 115 -23.26 -1.04 -5.01
CA PRO A 115 -22.05 -1.85 -4.94
C PRO A 115 -20.96 -1.27 -5.84
N GLY A 116 -19.70 -1.44 -5.44
CA GLY A 116 -18.56 -1.15 -6.32
C GLY A 116 -18.25 -2.32 -7.25
N ASP A 117 -17.48 -2.04 -8.31
CA ASP A 117 -16.95 -3.06 -9.23
C ASP A 117 -16.12 -4.13 -8.50
N GLN A 118 -15.53 -3.74 -7.37
CA GLN A 118 -14.90 -4.62 -6.39
C GLN A 118 -15.56 -4.42 -5.02
N PRO A 119 -15.57 -5.44 -4.14
CA PRO A 119 -16.12 -5.30 -2.80
C PRO A 119 -15.49 -4.11 -2.06
N LEU A 120 -16.33 -3.14 -1.68
CA LEU A 120 -15.90 -2.01 -0.87
C LEU A 120 -15.52 -2.51 0.52
N ILE A 121 -14.72 -1.73 1.26
CA ILE A 121 -14.29 -2.11 2.62
C ILE A 121 -15.47 -2.31 3.58
N HIS A 122 -16.62 -1.71 3.28
CA HIS A 122 -17.84 -1.82 4.06
C HIS A 122 -18.89 -2.77 3.44
N SER A 123 -18.54 -3.46 2.34
CA SER A 123 -19.38 -4.49 1.75
C SER A 123 -19.38 -5.75 2.62
N LEU A 124 -20.47 -6.53 2.53
CA LEU A 124 -20.51 -7.88 3.08
C LEU A 124 -19.57 -8.76 2.26
N GLN A 125 -18.58 -9.37 2.90
CA GLN A 125 -17.59 -10.24 2.26
C GLN A 125 -17.61 -11.63 2.89
N ASN A 126 -17.02 -12.61 2.21
CA ASN A 126 -16.89 -13.98 2.73
C ASN A 126 -15.78 -14.07 3.78
N VAL A 127 -16.02 -13.51 4.96
CA VAL A 127 -15.11 -13.50 6.11
C VAL A 127 -15.88 -13.88 7.39
N PRO A 128 -15.21 -14.30 8.47
CA PRO A 128 -15.87 -14.45 9.76
C PRO A 128 -16.53 -13.14 10.21
N HIS A 129 -17.75 -13.22 10.73
CA HIS A 129 -18.54 -12.05 11.13
C HIS A 129 -18.73 -11.96 12.64
N GLY A 130 -18.61 -10.74 13.16
CA GLY A 130 -18.91 -10.38 14.53
C GLY A 130 -20.41 -10.28 14.80
N LYS A 131 -20.77 -10.10 16.07
CA LYS A 131 -22.16 -10.03 16.52
C LYS A 131 -22.53 -8.63 16.97
N ILE A 132 -23.66 -8.11 16.47
CA ILE A 132 -24.30 -6.89 16.95
C ILE A 132 -25.38 -7.23 17.97
N SER A 133 -25.46 -6.44 19.04
CA SER A 133 -26.30 -6.70 20.19
C SER A 133 -26.87 -5.42 20.79
N TYR A 134 -28.20 -5.30 20.84
CA TYR A 134 -28.83 -4.27 21.66
C TYR A 134 -28.66 -4.59 23.14
N ARG A 135 -28.31 -3.58 23.92
CA ARG A 135 -28.24 -3.65 25.38
C ARG A 135 -28.94 -2.46 25.99
N TYR A 136 -29.52 -2.70 27.17
CA TYR A 136 -30.15 -1.70 27.98
C TYR A 136 -29.40 -1.60 29.29
N TYR A 137 -29.17 -0.38 29.76
CA TYR A 137 -28.49 -0.11 31.02
C TYR A 137 -29.24 1.00 31.76
N LYS A 138 -29.20 0.98 33.09
CA LYS A 138 -29.77 2.04 33.92
C LYS A 138 -28.73 3.14 34.05
N SER A 139 -28.99 4.31 33.45
CA SER A 139 -28.15 5.49 33.63
C SER A 139 -28.51 6.15 34.96
N SER A 140 -27.60 6.09 35.93
CA SER A 140 -27.75 6.83 37.18
C SER A 140 -27.58 8.33 36.95
N THR A 141 -26.70 8.73 36.02
CA THR A 141 -26.47 10.13 35.62
C THR A 141 -27.74 10.79 35.08
N LEU A 142 -28.51 10.07 34.26
CA LEU A 142 -29.69 10.62 33.57
C LEU A 142 -31.02 10.15 34.17
N GLY A 143 -30.98 9.34 35.23
CA GLY A 143 -32.16 8.86 35.95
C GLY A 143 -33.11 7.98 35.14
N ARG A 144 -32.64 7.37 34.03
CA ARG A 144 -33.48 6.58 33.12
C ARG A 144 -32.74 5.39 32.51
N THR A 145 -33.48 4.36 32.09
CA THR A 145 -32.91 3.27 31.29
C THR A 145 -32.61 3.78 29.89
N ARG A 146 -31.40 3.51 29.40
CA ARG A 146 -30.93 3.89 28.06
C ARG A 146 -30.50 2.65 27.28
N ARG A 147 -30.30 2.84 25.98
CA ARG A 147 -29.95 1.77 25.03
C ARG A 147 -28.63 2.08 24.34
N LEU A 148 -27.89 1.02 24.02
CA LEU A 148 -26.69 1.06 23.20
C LEU A 148 -26.58 -0.21 22.34
N LEU A 149 -25.76 -0.19 21.30
CA LEU A 149 -25.35 -1.39 20.57
C LEU A 149 -23.92 -1.78 20.96
N VAL A 150 -23.67 -3.08 21.05
CA VAL A 150 -22.35 -3.66 21.21
C VAL A 150 -22.05 -4.57 20.03
N TYR A 151 -20.90 -4.35 19.40
CA TYR A 151 -20.26 -5.26 18.47
C TYR A 151 -19.21 -6.10 19.20
N THR A 152 -19.27 -7.41 19.06
CA THR A 152 -18.19 -8.33 19.47
C THR A 152 -17.54 -8.96 18.23
N PRO A 153 -16.20 -9.05 18.18
CA PRO A 153 -15.48 -9.49 16.99
C PRO A 153 -15.75 -10.97 16.64
N PRO A 154 -15.44 -11.43 15.42
CA PRO A 154 -15.51 -12.84 15.07
C PRO A 154 -14.65 -13.69 16.02
N GLY A 155 -15.18 -14.85 16.42
CA GLY A 155 -14.48 -15.74 17.37
C GLY A 155 -14.47 -15.24 18.83
N PHE A 156 -15.33 -14.28 19.18
CA PHE A 156 -15.42 -13.73 20.53
C PHE A 156 -15.53 -14.80 21.61
N ASP A 157 -14.59 -14.77 22.56
CA ASP A 157 -14.50 -15.70 23.67
C ASP A 157 -15.49 -15.33 24.78
N ILE A 158 -16.65 -15.97 24.73
CA ILE A 158 -17.74 -15.73 25.69
C ILE A 158 -17.41 -16.23 27.11
N ILE A 159 -16.42 -17.12 27.25
CA ILE A 159 -16.00 -17.71 28.54
C ILE A 159 -15.04 -16.77 29.29
N GLY A 160 -14.50 -15.76 28.60
CA GLY A 160 -13.76 -14.64 29.20
C GLY A 160 -12.28 -14.91 29.51
N LYS A 161 -11.66 -15.92 28.88
CA LYS A 161 -10.20 -16.12 28.99
C LYS A 161 -9.44 -15.06 28.20
N THR A 162 -10.00 -14.64 27.07
CA THR A 162 -9.47 -13.55 26.24
C THR A 162 -10.16 -12.25 26.62
N LYS A 163 -9.37 -11.23 26.97
CA LYS A 163 -9.86 -9.86 27.20
C LYS A 163 -9.65 -9.00 25.96
N TYR A 164 -10.62 -8.15 25.65
CA TYR A 164 -10.62 -7.33 24.45
C TYR A 164 -10.48 -5.83 24.78
N PRO A 165 -9.77 -5.04 23.95
CA PRO A 165 -9.84 -3.59 24.02
C PRO A 165 -11.19 -3.08 23.50
N VAL A 166 -11.55 -1.84 23.86
CA VAL A 166 -12.88 -1.28 23.62
C VAL A 166 -12.82 0.08 22.92
N LEU A 167 -13.54 0.21 21.81
CA LEU A 167 -13.81 1.47 21.13
C LEU A 167 -15.23 1.95 21.44
N TYR A 168 -15.36 3.15 21.99
CA TYR A 168 -16.64 3.86 22.15
C TYR A 168 -16.85 4.78 20.95
N LEU A 169 -17.88 4.50 20.13
CA LEU A 169 -18.09 5.11 18.82
C LEU A 169 -19.39 5.93 18.79
N ILE A 170 -19.25 7.26 18.77
CA ILE A 170 -20.34 8.22 19.01
C ILE A 170 -20.91 8.76 17.69
N HIS A 171 -22.24 8.78 17.56
CA HIS A 171 -22.94 9.21 16.34
C HIS A 171 -23.14 10.74 16.24
N GLY A 172 -23.62 11.23 15.09
CA GLY A 172 -23.92 12.64 14.85
C GLY A 172 -25.21 13.14 15.49
N GLY A 173 -25.48 14.44 15.44
CA GLY A 173 -26.52 15.08 16.27
C GLY A 173 -27.96 14.63 16.02
N SER A 174 -28.33 14.29 14.77
CA SER A 174 -29.67 13.78 14.45
C SER A 174 -29.75 12.25 14.41
N ASP A 175 -28.62 11.59 14.59
CA ASP A 175 -28.48 10.15 14.39
C ASP A 175 -28.92 9.38 15.63
N THR A 176 -28.89 8.06 15.54
CA THR A 176 -29.10 7.15 16.66
C THR A 176 -27.92 6.20 16.80
N GLU A 177 -27.92 5.40 17.85
CA GLU A 177 -26.94 4.33 18.08
C GLU A 177 -26.87 3.30 16.94
N GLU A 178 -27.92 3.17 16.13
CA GLU A 178 -27.97 2.25 14.99
C GLU A 178 -27.29 2.79 13.73
N THR A 179 -27.05 4.10 13.64
CA THR A 179 -26.57 4.72 12.39
C THR A 179 -25.19 4.22 12.00
N TRP A 180 -24.31 3.96 12.99
CA TRP A 180 -22.99 3.38 12.76
C TRP A 180 -23.03 1.97 12.15
N THR A 181 -24.08 1.17 12.37
CA THR A 181 -24.20 -0.17 11.76
C THR A 181 -25.02 -0.14 10.48
N LYS A 182 -26.11 0.63 10.43
CA LYS A 182 -27.02 0.67 9.27
C LYS A 182 -26.49 1.51 8.10
N VAL A 183 -25.81 2.63 8.39
CA VAL A 183 -25.28 3.56 7.39
C VAL A 183 -23.74 3.53 7.38
N GLY A 184 -23.13 3.65 8.56
CA GLY A 184 -21.68 3.62 8.74
C GLY A 184 -21.04 2.25 8.57
N ARG A 185 -21.83 1.15 8.55
CA ARG A 185 -21.36 -0.23 8.35
C ARG A 185 -20.15 -0.62 9.22
N ALA A 186 -20.06 -0.08 10.44
CA ALA A 186 -18.90 -0.24 11.33
C ALA A 186 -18.55 -1.71 11.60
N ASN A 187 -19.56 -2.57 11.71
CA ASN A 187 -19.37 -4.02 11.90
C ASN A 187 -18.69 -4.69 10.70
N LEU A 188 -19.08 -4.35 9.47
CA LEU A 188 -18.49 -4.96 8.27
C LEU A 188 -17.08 -4.43 8.02
N ILE A 189 -16.84 -3.15 8.27
CA ILE A 189 -15.49 -2.57 8.21
C ILE A 189 -14.58 -3.28 9.23
N ALA A 190 -15.05 -3.48 10.47
CA ALA A 190 -14.31 -4.20 11.49
C ALA A 190 -14.04 -5.66 11.11
N ASP A 191 -15.05 -6.42 10.67
CA ASP A 191 -14.91 -7.81 10.21
C ASP A 191 -13.84 -7.92 9.12
N ASN A 192 -13.96 -7.09 8.08
CA ASN A 192 -13.07 -7.11 6.92
C ASN A 192 -11.63 -6.75 7.31
N LEU A 193 -11.43 -5.74 8.14
CA LEU A 193 -10.08 -5.35 8.59
C LEU A 193 -9.46 -6.37 9.55
N ILE A 194 -10.26 -7.00 10.42
CA ILE A 194 -9.79 -8.07 11.32
C ILE A 194 -9.37 -9.29 10.51
N ALA A 195 -10.20 -9.72 9.55
CA ALA A 195 -9.89 -10.84 8.67
C ALA A 195 -8.62 -10.61 7.83
N GLN A 196 -8.37 -9.35 7.41
CA GLN A 196 -7.16 -8.95 6.70
C GLN A 196 -5.92 -8.80 7.61
N GLY A 197 -6.04 -8.97 8.93
CA GLY A 197 -4.96 -8.68 9.89
C GLY A 197 -4.60 -7.20 9.98
N LYS A 198 -5.46 -6.31 9.45
CA LYS A 198 -5.25 -4.85 9.42
C LYS A 198 -5.82 -4.13 10.64
N ALA A 199 -6.72 -4.75 11.39
CA ALA A 199 -7.18 -4.31 12.70
C ALA A 199 -7.07 -5.48 13.69
N ILE A 200 -6.87 -5.18 14.98
CA ILE A 200 -6.92 -6.23 16.01
C ILE A 200 -8.38 -6.51 16.39
N PRO A 201 -8.72 -7.73 16.86
CA PRO A 201 -10.04 -7.99 17.44
C PRO A 201 -10.35 -7.06 18.63
N MET A 202 -11.48 -6.35 18.59
CA MET A 202 -11.89 -5.39 19.62
C MET A 202 -13.41 -5.34 19.75
N ILE A 203 -13.90 -4.87 20.91
CA ILE A 203 -15.33 -4.57 21.12
C ILE A 203 -15.60 -3.13 20.67
N ILE A 204 -16.70 -2.90 19.96
CA ILE A 204 -17.16 -1.55 19.59
C ILE A 204 -18.50 -1.27 20.25
N VAL A 205 -18.55 -0.22 21.07
CA VAL A 205 -19.73 0.22 21.82
C VAL A 205 -20.28 1.47 21.15
N MET A 206 -21.53 1.40 20.69
CA MET A 206 -22.22 2.48 19.98
C MET A 206 -23.40 2.95 20.85
N PRO A 207 -23.20 3.96 21.72
CA PRO A 207 -24.24 4.47 22.59
C PRO A 207 -25.17 5.47 21.88
N TYR A 208 -26.39 5.61 22.40
CA TYR A 208 -27.26 6.71 22.02
C TYR A 208 -26.78 8.00 22.70
N ALA A 209 -26.31 8.98 21.94
CA ALA A 209 -25.58 10.15 22.45
C ALA A 209 -26.47 11.34 22.79
N ASN A 210 -27.72 11.34 22.30
CA ASN A 210 -28.64 12.44 22.51
C ASN A 210 -29.35 12.30 23.88
N VAL A 211 -29.15 13.30 24.74
CA VAL A 211 -29.63 13.28 26.14
C VAL A 211 -30.77 14.27 26.41
N MET A 212 -31.23 15.01 25.40
CA MET A 212 -32.24 16.05 25.58
C MET A 212 -33.65 15.50 25.93
N PRO A 213 -34.45 16.25 26.72
CA PRO A 213 -34.05 17.38 27.55
C PRO A 213 -33.20 16.87 28.74
N GLY A 214 -31.97 17.34 28.86
CA GLY A 214 -31.01 16.89 29.86
C GLY A 214 -29.83 17.87 29.96
N PRO A 215 -28.97 17.75 30.99
CA PRO A 215 -27.82 18.65 31.14
C PRO A 215 -26.87 18.53 29.95
N THR A 216 -26.23 19.64 29.59
CA THR A 216 -25.37 19.76 28.42
C THR A 216 -24.13 18.85 28.47
N ASP A 217 -23.64 18.53 29.66
CA ASP A 217 -22.54 17.58 29.90
C ASP A 217 -23.02 16.16 30.29
N GLY A 218 -24.33 15.93 30.23
CA GLY A 218 -24.97 14.71 30.71
C GLY A 218 -24.49 13.46 29.99
N PHE A 219 -24.16 13.55 28.70
CA PHE A 219 -23.68 12.42 27.94
C PHE A 219 -22.25 12.02 28.29
N THR A 220 -21.33 12.99 28.43
CA THR A 220 -19.94 12.72 28.85
C THR A 220 -19.91 12.02 30.21
N LYS A 221 -20.72 12.50 31.16
CA LYS A 221 -20.87 11.86 32.48
C LYS A 221 -21.48 10.47 32.38
N ASP A 222 -22.51 10.27 31.56
CA ASP A 222 -23.14 8.96 31.35
C ASP A 222 -22.12 7.94 30.78
N VAL A 223 -21.28 8.35 29.83
CA VAL A 223 -20.20 7.48 29.30
C VAL A 223 -19.25 7.05 30.41
N VAL A 224 -18.73 8.00 31.19
CA VAL A 224 -17.69 7.75 32.19
C VAL A 224 -18.22 6.99 33.41
N ASN A 225 -19.42 7.34 33.89
CA ASN A 225 -19.95 6.86 35.16
C ASN A 225 -20.88 5.66 35.02
N ASP A 226 -21.55 5.47 33.87
CA ASP A 226 -22.57 4.43 33.70
C ASP A 226 -22.20 3.44 32.58
N ILE A 227 -21.83 3.93 31.39
CA ILE A 227 -21.58 3.06 30.22
C ILE A 227 -20.28 2.26 30.38
N ILE A 228 -19.16 2.89 30.75
CA ILE A 228 -17.89 2.17 30.96
C ILE A 228 -18.06 1.07 32.01
N PRO A 229 -18.56 1.35 33.23
CA PRO A 229 -18.80 0.31 34.23
C PRO A 229 -19.75 -0.78 33.75
N PHE A 230 -20.82 -0.43 33.02
CA PHE A 230 -21.72 -1.42 32.44
C PHE A 230 -21.00 -2.38 31.49
N ILE A 231 -20.14 -1.88 30.60
CA ILE A 231 -19.38 -2.73 29.67
C ILE A 231 -18.40 -3.62 30.41
N GLU A 232 -17.64 -3.07 31.37
CA GLU A 232 -16.65 -3.82 32.15
C GLU A 232 -17.27 -4.93 33.01
N SER A 233 -18.50 -4.73 33.47
CA SER A 233 -19.22 -5.71 34.28
C SER A 233 -19.82 -6.85 33.46
N ASN A 234 -20.03 -6.64 32.15
CA ASN A 234 -20.81 -7.55 31.30
C ASN A 234 -20.00 -8.18 30.16
N TYR A 235 -18.76 -7.74 29.93
CA TYR A 235 -17.90 -8.23 28.85
C TYR A 235 -16.44 -8.42 29.35
N PRO A 236 -15.71 -9.44 28.86
CA PRO A 236 -14.29 -9.63 29.16
C PRO A 236 -13.45 -8.57 28.45
N VAL A 237 -13.25 -7.43 29.10
CA VAL A 237 -12.52 -6.28 28.53
C VAL A 237 -11.26 -5.94 29.32
N LEU A 238 -10.31 -5.31 28.65
CA LEU A 238 -9.18 -4.63 29.28
C LEU A 238 -9.66 -3.25 29.76
N THR A 239 -9.37 -2.91 31.02
CA THR A 239 -10.00 -1.79 31.73
C THR A 239 -9.08 -0.59 31.94
N ASP A 240 -7.83 -0.67 31.52
CA ASP A 240 -6.89 0.45 31.54
C ASP A 240 -7.06 1.38 30.32
N SER A 241 -6.44 2.56 30.35
CA SER A 241 -6.55 3.55 29.26
C SER A 241 -5.88 3.12 27.97
N GLU A 242 -4.80 2.34 28.01
CA GLU A 242 -4.05 1.88 26.83
C GLU A 242 -4.86 0.89 25.98
N HIS A 243 -6.00 0.43 26.47
CA HIS A 243 -6.93 -0.45 25.77
C HIS A 243 -8.33 0.15 25.59
N ARG A 244 -8.47 1.46 25.80
CA ARG A 244 -9.73 2.19 25.64
C ARG A 244 -9.60 3.34 24.63
N ALA A 245 -10.50 3.34 23.65
CA ALA A 245 -10.57 4.37 22.61
C ALA A 245 -11.94 5.04 22.59
N VAL A 246 -11.97 6.32 22.22
CA VAL A 246 -13.22 7.05 21.90
C VAL A 246 -13.09 7.72 20.54
N ALA A 247 -14.13 7.59 19.73
CA ALA A 247 -14.21 8.21 18.41
C ALA A 247 -15.65 8.64 18.10
N GLY A 248 -15.84 9.58 17.17
CA GLY A 248 -17.18 10.02 16.82
C GLY A 248 -17.25 11.08 15.74
N PHE A 249 -18.46 11.28 15.20
CA PHE A 249 -18.71 12.13 14.03
C PHE A 249 -19.57 13.35 14.34
N SER A 250 -19.24 14.53 13.78
CA SER A 250 -20.04 15.76 13.90
C SER A 250 -20.20 16.20 15.37
N VAL A 251 -21.43 16.30 15.88
CA VAL A 251 -21.72 16.47 17.31
C VAL A 251 -21.01 15.40 18.16
N GLY A 252 -21.04 14.14 17.73
CA GLY A 252 -20.29 13.05 18.35
C GLY A 252 -18.77 13.22 18.28
N GLY A 253 -18.27 13.92 17.26
CA GLY A 253 -16.86 14.29 17.14
C GLY A 253 -16.46 15.36 18.17
N GLY A 254 -17.31 16.35 18.41
CA GLY A 254 -17.14 17.30 19.52
C GLY A 254 -17.23 16.63 20.90
N GLN A 255 -18.21 15.74 21.09
CA GLN A 255 -18.35 14.95 22.32
C GLN A 255 -17.14 14.02 22.55
N THR A 256 -16.56 13.46 21.49
CA THR A 256 -15.33 12.65 21.56
C THR A 256 -14.18 13.45 22.16
N LEU A 257 -14.02 14.73 21.76
CA LEU A 257 -13.00 15.61 22.33
C LEU A 257 -13.26 15.87 23.83
N ASN A 258 -14.51 16.17 24.21
CA ASN A 258 -14.90 16.33 25.62
C ASN A 258 -14.62 15.07 26.45
N ILE A 259 -15.04 13.90 25.98
CA ILE A 259 -14.88 12.62 26.69
C ILE A 259 -13.41 12.26 26.84
N GLY A 260 -12.66 12.26 25.74
CA GLY A 260 -11.29 11.77 25.71
C GLY A 260 -10.30 12.70 26.41
N LEU A 261 -10.28 13.98 26.05
CA LEU A 261 -9.22 14.90 26.47
C LEU A 261 -9.38 15.40 27.92
N ILE A 262 -10.59 15.35 28.47
CA ILE A 262 -10.84 15.67 29.89
C ILE A 262 -10.63 14.44 30.80
N ASN A 263 -10.54 13.23 30.23
CA ASN A 263 -10.31 11.99 30.96
C ASN A 263 -9.12 11.18 30.38
N PRO A 264 -7.91 11.76 30.27
CA PRO A 264 -6.76 11.10 29.64
C PRO A 264 -6.23 9.91 30.46
N ASP A 265 -6.60 9.80 31.73
CA ASP A 265 -6.38 8.62 32.58
C ASP A 265 -7.28 7.43 32.20
N LYS A 266 -8.38 7.67 31.47
CA LYS A 266 -9.32 6.65 31.00
C LYS A 266 -9.20 6.32 29.52
N PHE A 267 -8.72 7.24 28.68
CA PHE A 267 -8.63 7.01 27.23
C PHE A 267 -7.24 7.35 26.72
N ALA A 268 -6.59 6.38 26.07
CA ALA A 268 -5.32 6.62 25.39
C ALA A 268 -5.48 6.90 23.89
N TYR A 269 -6.67 6.67 23.31
CA TYR A 269 -6.95 6.89 21.90
C TYR A 269 -8.17 7.79 21.74
N VAL A 270 -7.98 8.95 21.11
CA VAL A 270 -9.04 9.97 20.89
C VAL A 270 -9.07 10.31 19.41
N CYS A 271 -10.14 9.92 18.71
CA CYS A 271 -10.22 10.06 17.25
C CYS A 271 -11.47 10.80 16.82
N SER A 272 -11.35 12.10 16.57
CA SER A 272 -12.49 12.97 16.27
C SER A 272 -12.72 13.13 14.77
N TYR A 273 -13.96 12.94 14.31
CA TYR A 273 -14.34 13.06 12.91
C TYR A 273 -15.26 14.27 12.72
N ALA A 274 -14.83 15.22 11.89
CA ALA A 274 -15.52 16.46 11.58
C ALA A 274 -16.16 17.12 12.82
N PRO A 275 -15.39 17.49 13.86
CA PRO A 275 -15.95 17.88 15.14
C PRO A 275 -16.82 19.13 15.08
N TYR A 276 -18.06 19.01 15.56
CA TYR A 276 -18.91 20.17 15.84
C TYR A 276 -18.57 20.73 17.22
N THR A 277 -17.87 21.86 17.26
CA THR A 277 -17.30 22.43 18.49
C THR A 277 -18.06 23.64 19.05
N ALA A 278 -19.26 23.91 18.53
CA ALA A 278 -20.07 25.04 18.99
C ALA A 278 -21.01 24.72 20.17
N THR A 279 -20.95 23.49 20.73
CA THR A 279 -21.78 23.10 21.87
C THR A 279 -21.38 23.86 23.15
N PRO A 280 -22.33 24.11 24.09
CA PRO A 280 -22.01 24.75 25.36
C PRO A 280 -20.93 24.00 26.15
N GLU A 281 -21.00 22.67 26.18
CA GLU A 281 -20.01 21.83 26.88
C GLU A 281 -18.61 22.01 26.30
N TYR A 282 -18.46 21.98 24.96
CA TYR A 282 -17.15 22.16 24.33
C TYR A 282 -16.56 23.54 24.65
N LYS A 283 -17.37 24.60 24.54
CA LYS A 283 -16.94 25.96 24.86
C LYS A 283 -16.50 26.10 26.31
N ASN A 284 -17.23 25.47 27.24
CA ASN A 284 -16.88 25.48 28.66
C ASN A 284 -15.57 24.73 28.94
N ASN A 285 -15.38 23.56 28.32
CA ASN A 285 -14.20 22.73 28.54
C ASN A 285 -12.95 23.31 27.88
N PHE A 286 -13.07 23.86 26.66
CA PHE A 286 -11.94 24.20 25.81
C PHE A 286 -11.70 25.71 25.59
N GLY A 287 -12.65 26.58 25.99
CA GLY A 287 -12.54 28.03 25.77
C GLY A 287 -11.33 28.68 26.45
N ASN A 288 -11.01 28.28 27.68
CA ASN A 288 -9.85 28.76 28.46
C ASN A 288 -8.93 27.62 28.90
N TRP A 289 -8.90 26.52 28.14
CA TRP A 289 -8.22 25.29 28.53
C TRP A 289 -6.70 25.41 28.48
N SER A 290 -6.02 24.93 29.53
CA SER A 290 -4.55 24.93 29.64
C SER A 290 -4.05 23.55 30.05
N PRO A 291 -3.80 22.63 29.10
CA PRO A 291 -3.39 21.26 29.40
C PRO A 291 -1.92 21.17 29.83
N ASP A 292 -1.59 20.13 30.61
CA ASP A 292 -0.21 19.63 30.72
C ASP A 292 0.08 18.78 29.48
N ALA A 293 0.65 19.41 28.46
CA ALA A 293 0.90 18.77 27.17
C ALA A 293 1.88 17.59 27.28
N ALA A 294 2.88 17.66 28.17
CA ALA A 294 3.86 16.60 28.33
C ALA A 294 3.22 15.34 28.92
N LEU A 295 2.37 15.50 29.93
CA LEU A 295 1.61 14.39 30.50
C LEU A 295 0.61 13.83 29.50
N MET A 296 -0.14 14.69 28.79
CA MET A 296 -1.12 14.24 27.81
C MET A 296 -0.48 13.49 26.64
N ASN A 297 0.63 13.98 26.08
CA ASN A 297 1.33 13.30 24.99
C ASN A 297 1.93 11.95 25.44
N LYS A 298 2.20 11.78 26.74
CA LYS A 298 2.63 10.49 27.30
C LYS A 298 1.46 9.52 27.47
N GLN A 299 0.29 10.03 27.86
CA GLN A 299 -0.91 9.21 28.13
C GLN A 299 -1.66 8.83 26.84
N LEU A 300 -1.74 9.76 25.88
CA LEU A 300 -2.39 9.54 24.60
C LEU A 300 -1.42 8.79 23.67
N LYS A 301 -1.80 7.57 23.27
CA LYS A 301 -1.12 6.80 22.23
C LYS A 301 -1.50 7.26 20.83
N LEU A 302 -2.72 7.81 20.67
CA LEU A 302 -3.21 8.35 19.42
C LEU A 302 -4.20 9.49 19.68
N PHE A 303 -3.93 10.65 19.07
CA PHE A 303 -4.89 11.75 19.00
C PHE A 303 -5.02 12.18 17.53
N THR A 304 -6.22 12.03 16.97
CA THR A 304 -6.49 12.35 15.56
C THR A 304 -7.70 13.27 15.39
N ILE A 305 -7.63 14.15 14.40
CA ILE A 305 -8.78 14.91 13.88
C ILE A 305 -8.86 14.70 12.37
N SER A 306 -10.01 14.19 11.92
CA SER A 306 -10.29 13.95 10.49
C SER A 306 -11.38 14.90 9.99
N ILE A 307 -11.25 15.44 8.78
CA ILE A 307 -12.23 16.38 8.20
C ILE A 307 -12.14 16.38 6.67
N ALA A 308 -13.24 16.70 6.00
CA ALA A 308 -13.26 16.81 4.55
C ALA A 308 -13.20 18.28 4.08
N THR A 309 -12.63 18.54 2.91
CA THR A 309 -12.36 19.91 2.42
C THR A 309 -13.61 20.71 2.06
N GLU A 310 -14.70 20.06 1.68
CA GLU A 310 -15.99 20.66 1.34
C GLU A 310 -16.99 20.52 2.51
N ASP A 311 -16.54 20.06 3.67
CA ASP A 311 -17.32 20.03 4.89
C ASP A 311 -17.56 21.45 5.41
N PHE A 312 -18.80 21.78 5.79
CA PHE A 312 -19.13 23.10 6.33
C PHE A 312 -18.42 23.38 7.67
N LEU A 313 -17.89 22.36 8.34
CA LEU A 313 -17.07 22.47 9.55
C LEU A 313 -15.58 22.63 9.28
N TYR A 314 -15.13 22.64 8.02
CA TYR A 314 -13.71 22.60 7.66
C TYR A 314 -12.91 23.75 8.26
N GLU A 315 -13.34 24.99 8.07
CA GLU A 315 -12.61 26.17 8.58
C GLU A 315 -12.56 26.20 10.11
N ASN A 316 -13.68 25.95 10.77
CA ASN A 316 -13.72 25.84 12.24
C ASN A 316 -12.84 24.68 12.76
N THR A 317 -12.78 23.55 12.05
CA THR A 317 -11.93 22.42 12.43
C THR A 317 -10.44 22.77 12.30
N LYS A 318 -10.04 23.55 11.29
CA LYS A 318 -8.65 24.04 11.15
C LYS A 318 -8.25 24.89 12.36
N GLU A 319 -9.12 25.76 12.83
CA GLU A 319 -8.88 26.57 14.04
C GLU A 319 -8.71 25.68 15.28
N VAL A 320 -9.54 24.64 15.43
CA VAL A 320 -9.44 23.66 16.52
C VAL A 320 -8.12 22.90 16.46
N ILE A 321 -7.71 22.42 15.28
CA ILE A 321 -6.41 21.76 15.07
C ILE A 321 -5.25 22.69 15.46
N ALA A 322 -5.31 23.95 15.01
CA ALA A 322 -4.29 24.95 15.32
C ALA A 322 -4.23 25.23 16.83
N MET A 323 -5.38 25.30 17.51
CA MET A 323 -5.46 25.49 18.95
C MET A 323 -4.78 24.36 19.73
N PHE A 324 -5.05 23.09 19.38
CA PHE A 324 -4.41 21.95 20.05
C PHE A 324 -2.89 21.90 19.79
N LYS A 325 -2.46 22.11 18.54
CA LYS A 325 -1.03 22.15 18.20
C LYS A 325 -0.32 23.32 18.90
N GLY A 326 -0.95 24.49 18.95
CA GLY A 326 -0.42 25.67 19.65
C GLY A 326 -0.27 25.47 21.17
N LYS A 327 -0.99 24.51 21.75
CA LYS A 327 -0.86 24.09 23.15
C LYS A 327 0.15 22.95 23.36
N GLY A 328 0.86 22.53 22.31
CA GLY A 328 1.93 21.52 22.38
C GLY A 328 1.47 20.06 22.35
N LEU A 329 0.21 19.78 21.99
CA LEU A 329 -0.28 18.40 21.87
C LEU A 329 0.16 17.75 20.55
N GLU A 330 0.57 16.48 20.62
CA GLU A 330 0.84 15.65 19.45
C GLU A 330 -0.50 15.23 18.82
N LEU A 331 -0.80 15.79 17.65
CA LEU A 331 -2.06 15.60 16.92
C LEU A 331 -1.79 15.25 15.46
N GLU A 332 -2.33 14.10 15.04
CA GLU A 332 -2.36 13.69 13.63
C GLU A 332 -3.65 14.16 12.95
N THR A 333 -3.57 14.47 11.66
CA THR A 333 -4.71 14.99 10.89
C THR A 333 -4.94 14.21 9.62
N LEU A 334 -6.19 13.87 9.33
CA LEU A 334 -6.60 13.27 8.06
C LEU A 334 -7.57 14.22 7.34
N ILE A 335 -7.06 14.91 6.31
CA ILE A 335 -7.85 15.83 5.49
C ILE A 335 -8.09 15.20 4.12
N VAL A 336 -9.35 15.07 3.72
CA VAL A 336 -9.76 14.36 2.48
C VAL A 336 -10.73 15.19 1.65
N PRO A 337 -10.88 14.95 0.33
CA PRO A 337 -11.97 15.53 -0.45
C PRO A 337 -13.35 15.02 -0.02
N GLY A 338 -14.39 15.82 -0.27
CA GLY A 338 -15.79 15.53 -0.02
C GLY A 338 -16.44 16.41 1.06
N GLY A 339 -17.72 16.15 1.32
CA GLY A 339 -18.52 16.91 2.29
C GLY A 339 -18.69 16.23 3.65
N HIS A 340 -19.64 16.76 4.41
CA HIS A 340 -20.07 16.25 5.72
C HIS A 340 -20.96 15.00 5.60
N THR A 341 -20.41 13.89 5.11
CA THR A 341 -21.17 12.69 4.71
C THR A 341 -20.72 11.41 5.40
N TRP A 342 -21.61 10.40 5.42
CA TRP A 342 -21.30 9.08 5.94
C TRP A 342 -20.27 8.29 5.09
N MET A 343 -20.09 8.65 3.82
CA MET A 343 -19.00 8.14 2.97
C MET A 343 -17.63 8.49 3.60
N ASN A 344 -17.42 9.77 3.94
CA ASN A 344 -16.19 10.21 4.59
C ASN A 344 -16.08 9.63 6.02
N CYS A 345 -17.19 9.53 6.74
CA CYS A 345 -17.23 8.88 8.06
C CYS A 345 -16.71 7.43 8.03
N LYS A 346 -17.08 6.64 7.02
CA LYS A 346 -16.57 5.28 6.80
C LYS A 346 -15.08 5.24 6.51
N LEU A 347 -14.57 6.20 5.73
CA LEU A 347 -13.14 6.34 5.48
C LEU A 347 -12.36 6.65 6.77
N TYR A 348 -12.86 7.58 7.59
CA TYR A 348 -12.25 7.91 8.87
C TYR A 348 -12.22 6.71 9.81
N LEU A 349 -13.33 6.00 9.96
CA LEU A 349 -13.39 4.79 10.78
C LEU A 349 -12.43 3.70 10.27
N THR A 350 -12.38 3.50 8.94
CA THR A 350 -11.46 2.54 8.31
C THR A 350 -10.01 2.86 8.62
N ASN A 351 -9.64 4.14 8.62
CA ASN A 351 -8.30 4.57 9.00
C ASN A 351 -8.04 4.36 10.50
N THR A 352 -8.96 4.82 11.35
CA THR A 352 -8.85 4.69 12.82
C THR A 352 -8.68 3.25 13.28
N LEU A 353 -9.53 2.31 12.80
CA LEU A 353 -9.47 0.91 13.24
C LEU A 353 -8.12 0.23 12.94
N GLN A 354 -7.39 0.70 11.92
CA GLN A 354 -6.06 0.19 11.58
C GLN A 354 -4.95 0.72 12.48
N GLN A 355 -5.21 1.79 13.23
CA GLN A 355 -4.26 2.43 14.14
C GLN A 355 -4.52 2.06 15.61
N LEU A 356 -5.78 1.83 15.99
CA LEU A 356 -6.14 1.56 17.38
C LEU A 356 -5.42 0.34 17.95
N PHE A 357 -5.00 0.48 19.22
CA PHE A 357 -4.46 -0.59 20.05
C PHE A 357 -3.26 -1.31 19.45
N ARG A 358 -2.53 -0.62 18.55
CA ARG A 358 -1.27 -1.08 18.02
C ARG A 358 -0.14 -0.32 18.67
N GLU A 359 0.92 -1.04 18.99
CA GLU A 359 2.16 -0.39 19.38
C GLU A 359 2.68 0.46 18.22
N LYS A 360 2.93 1.75 18.49
CA LYS A 360 3.72 2.59 17.60
C LYS A 360 5.06 1.90 17.38
N ILE A 361 5.42 1.69 16.11
CA ILE A 361 6.74 1.15 15.79
C ILE A 361 7.74 2.25 16.09
N GLU A 362 8.52 2.07 17.15
CA GLU A 362 9.74 2.84 17.32
C GLU A 362 10.63 2.57 16.11
N LYS A 363 11.01 3.63 15.39
CA LYS A 363 11.89 3.52 14.22
C LYS A 363 13.33 3.90 14.53
N GLN A 364 13.57 4.50 15.69
CA GLN A 364 14.89 4.89 16.17
C GLN A 364 14.84 5.05 17.69
N ALA A 365 16.00 4.93 18.33
CA ALA A 365 16.14 5.21 19.75
C ALA A 365 15.81 6.68 20.05
N PRO A 366 15.01 6.97 21.10
CA PRO A 366 14.70 8.33 21.51
C PRO A 366 15.94 9.02 22.09
N GLN A 367 15.97 10.36 22.09
CA GLN A 367 17.08 11.09 22.70
C GLN A 367 17.20 10.74 24.20
N GLY A 368 18.43 10.51 24.66
CA GLY A 368 18.70 10.18 26.06
C GLY A 368 18.56 8.70 26.44
N TYR A 369 18.22 7.82 25.49
CA TYR A 369 18.09 6.36 25.74
C TYR A 369 19.35 5.70 26.32
N ASP A 370 20.53 6.28 26.05
CA ASP A 370 21.84 5.81 26.47
C ASP A 370 22.45 6.65 27.61
N VAL A 371 21.64 7.50 28.26
CA VAL A 371 22.04 8.31 29.41
C VAL A 371 21.74 7.56 30.71
N PRO A 372 22.70 7.46 31.66
CA PRO A 372 22.47 6.83 32.95
C PRO A 372 21.36 7.50 33.76
N ARG A 373 20.50 6.69 34.35
CA ARG A 373 19.42 7.12 35.25
C ARG A 373 19.68 6.60 36.65
N THR A 374 19.66 7.45 37.67
CA THR A 374 19.96 7.04 39.06
C THR A 374 18.73 6.58 39.84
N ASP A 375 17.53 6.81 39.29
CA ASP A 375 16.23 6.53 39.88
C ASP A 375 15.69 5.12 39.57
N ILE A 376 16.48 4.27 38.92
CA ILE A 376 16.07 2.95 38.43
C ILE A 376 16.92 1.84 39.02
N ALA A 377 16.42 0.59 38.94
CA ALA A 377 17.21 -0.58 39.30
C ALA A 377 18.25 -0.87 38.21
N HIS A 378 19.46 -1.23 38.63
CA HIS A 378 20.59 -1.48 37.73
C HIS A 378 20.96 -2.95 37.68
N GLY A 379 21.34 -3.40 36.49
CA GLY A 379 21.98 -4.69 36.30
C GLY A 379 23.40 -4.69 36.84
N LYS A 380 24.04 -5.87 36.78
CA LYS A 380 25.41 -6.05 37.24
C LYS A 380 26.28 -6.61 36.14
N ILE A 381 27.48 -6.04 35.97
CA ILE A 381 28.51 -6.57 35.09
C ILE A 381 29.59 -7.26 35.92
N ASP A 382 29.90 -8.51 35.58
CA ASP A 382 31.00 -9.27 36.15
C ASP A 382 31.95 -9.76 35.05
N SER A 383 33.25 -9.80 35.35
CA SER A 383 34.25 -10.46 34.50
C SER A 383 34.48 -11.89 34.98
N VAL A 384 34.41 -12.86 34.07
CA VAL A 384 34.62 -14.27 34.38
C VAL A 384 35.60 -14.92 33.40
N TYR A 385 36.27 -15.96 33.89
CA TYR A 385 37.17 -16.78 33.09
C TYR A 385 36.56 -18.15 32.85
N TYR A 386 36.78 -18.69 31.65
CA TYR A 386 36.47 -20.07 31.28
C TYR A 386 37.67 -20.72 30.59
N THR A 387 37.79 -22.03 30.72
CA THR A 387 38.85 -22.79 30.03
C THR A 387 38.37 -23.10 28.62
N SER A 388 39.05 -22.57 27.60
CA SER A 388 38.81 -22.93 26.21
C SER A 388 39.64 -24.15 25.84
N LYS A 389 38.97 -25.26 25.52
CA LYS A 389 39.66 -26.42 24.93
C LYS A 389 40.01 -26.15 23.47
N THR A 390 39.25 -25.31 22.79
CA THR A 390 39.46 -24.92 21.39
C THR A 390 40.84 -24.28 21.18
N VAL A 391 41.27 -23.38 22.08
CA VAL A 391 42.60 -22.73 21.96
C VAL A 391 43.62 -23.16 23.02
N GLY A 392 43.19 -23.96 24.00
CA GLY A 392 44.06 -24.51 25.05
C GLY A 392 44.53 -23.47 26.07
N THR A 393 43.74 -22.43 26.34
CA THR A 393 44.03 -21.41 27.36
C THR A 393 42.77 -20.96 28.09
N LYS A 394 42.93 -20.26 29.22
CA LYS A 394 41.82 -19.57 29.90
C LYS A 394 41.49 -18.29 29.14
N ARG A 395 40.23 -18.10 28.81
CA ARG A 395 39.71 -16.92 28.12
C ARG A 395 38.79 -16.13 29.05
N ARG A 396 38.64 -14.84 28.76
CA ARG A 396 37.85 -13.90 29.56
C ARG A 396 36.58 -13.52 28.80
N THR A 397 35.48 -13.36 29.53
CA THR A 397 34.22 -12.82 29.03
C THR A 397 33.59 -11.92 30.08
N LEU A 398 32.78 -10.96 29.66
CA LEU A 398 31.94 -10.16 30.56
C LEU A 398 30.52 -10.71 30.54
N ILE A 399 29.87 -10.67 31.70
CA ILE A 399 28.50 -11.11 31.90
C ILE A 399 27.73 -9.97 32.51
N TYR A 400 26.66 -9.54 31.83
CA TYR A 400 25.65 -8.66 32.40
C TYR A 400 24.46 -9.50 32.87
N THR A 401 24.09 -9.34 34.14
CA THR A 401 22.84 -9.88 34.71
C THR A 401 21.82 -8.76 34.90
N PRO A 402 20.54 -8.98 34.54
CA PRO A 402 19.53 -7.93 34.56
C PRO A 402 19.19 -7.49 35.99
N PRO A 403 18.58 -6.31 36.18
CA PRO A 403 18.06 -5.89 37.48
C PRO A 403 17.15 -6.97 38.07
N GLY A 404 17.32 -7.27 39.36
CA GLY A 404 16.54 -8.33 40.03
C GLY A 404 16.98 -9.76 39.70
N TYR A 405 18.16 -9.97 39.12
CA TYR A 405 18.72 -11.30 38.85
C TYR A 405 18.64 -12.25 40.07
N SER A 406 18.12 -13.45 39.84
CA SER A 406 17.94 -14.50 40.84
C SER A 406 18.43 -15.84 40.34
N LYS A 407 19.10 -16.61 41.21
CA LYS A 407 19.54 -17.97 40.87
C LYS A 407 18.39 -18.97 40.66
N ASN A 408 17.18 -18.62 41.09
CA ASN A 408 15.99 -19.48 41.01
C ASN A 408 15.19 -19.28 39.72
N ILE A 409 15.53 -18.27 38.92
CA ILE A 409 14.88 -17.96 37.64
C ILE A 409 15.83 -18.34 36.52
N LYS A 410 15.34 -19.01 35.48
CA LYS A 410 16.13 -19.29 34.27
C LYS A 410 15.96 -18.17 33.27
N TYR A 411 17.07 -17.69 32.71
CA TYR A 411 17.08 -16.56 31.79
C TYR A 411 17.42 -16.99 30.34
N PRO A 412 16.84 -16.34 29.32
CA PRO A 412 17.38 -16.37 27.98
C PRO A 412 18.74 -15.65 27.92
N VAL A 413 19.51 -15.91 26.85
CA VAL A 413 20.89 -15.42 26.71
C VAL A 413 21.11 -14.73 25.37
N LEU A 414 21.67 -13.52 25.41
CA LEU A 414 22.20 -12.80 24.26
C LEU A 414 23.74 -12.85 24.27
N TYR A 415 24.34 -13.38 23.21
CA TYR A 415 25.79 -13.30 22.97
C TYR A 415 26.08 -12.08 22.10
N LEU A 416 26.75 -11.07 22.67
CA LEU A 416 26.99 -9.76 22.05
C LEU A 416 28.47 -9.60 21.67
N LEU A 417 28.78 -9.69 20.38
CA LEU A 417 30.13 -9.76 19.81
C LEU A 417 30.68 -8.38 19.44
N HIS A 418 31.98 -8.21 19.62
CA HIS A 418 32.70 -6.97 19.39
C HIS A 418 33.35 -6.93 17.98
N GLY A 419 33.85 -5.76 17.56
CA GLY A 419 34.48 -5.52 16.26
C GLY A 419 35.96 -5.88 16.19
N ILE A 420 36.55 -5.75 15.00
CA ILE A 420 37.93 -6.21 14.74
C ILE A 420 38.99 -5.51 15.61
N GLY A 421 38.74 -4.26 16.02
CA GLY A 421 39.68 -3.45 16.79
C GLY A 421 39.63 -3.65 18.31
N GLY A 422 38.62 -4.36 18.82
CA GLY A 422 38.35 -4.46 20.24
C GLY A 422 38.67 -5.79 20.91
N ASP A 423 38.05 -5.94 22.07
CA ASP A 423 38.01 -7.12 22.94
C ASP A 423 36.64 -7.17 23.65
N GLU A 424 36.49 -8.04 24.64
CA GLU A 424 35.23 -8.18 25.39
C GLU A 424 34.74 -6.90 26.09
N LYS A 425 35.58 -5.85 26.21
CA LYS A 425 35.23 -4.56 26.81
C LYS A 425 34.83 -3.49 25.79
N GLU A 426 34.93 -3.75 24.49
CA GLU A 426 34.66 -2.73 23.46
C GLU A 426 33.24 -2.16 23.56
N TRP A 427 32.24 -3.04 23.75
CA TRP A 427 30.86 -2.60 23.99
C TRP A 427 30.73 -1.72 25.25
N LEU A 428 31.42 -2.04 26.35
CA LEU A 428 31.37 -1.21 27.56
C LEU A 428 32.01 0.16 27.37
N LYS A 429 33.10 0.24 26.61
CA LYS A 429 33.84 1.49 26.42
C LYS A 429 33.14 2.44 25.44
N GLY A 430 32.59 1.92 24.35
CA GLY A 430 31.97 2.75 23.30
C GLY A 430 30.44 2.77 23.32
N GLY A 431 29.80 1.73 23.84
CA GLY A 431 28.36 1.51 23.73
C GLY A 431 27.57 1.63 25.03
N SER A 432 28.20 1.41 26.20
CA SER A 432 27.53 1.34 27.51
C SER A 432 26.23 0.51 27.50
N PRO A 433 26.25 -0.74 26.98
CA PRO A 433 25.05 -1.54 26.78
C PRO A 433 24.21 -1.70 28.04
N GLN A 434 24.83 -1.76 29.23
CA GLN A 434 24.13 -1.84 30.51
C GLN A 434 23.19 -0.66 30.74
N VAL A 435 23.54 0.55 30.31
CA VAL A 435 22.69 1.73 30.48
C VAL A 435 21.47 1.63 29.58
N ILE A 436 21.67 1.25 28.33
CA ILE A 436 20.59 1.04 27.35
C ILE A 436 19.62 -0.04 27.87
N LEU A 437 20.15 -1.16 28.35
CA LEU A 437 19.36 -2.27 28.86
C LEU A 437 18.63 -1.92 30.17
N ASP A 438 19.30 -1.28 31.13
CA ASP A 438 18.68 -0.84 32.39
C ASP A 438 17.51 0.12 32.15
N ASN A 439 17.70 1.11 31.27
CA ASN A 439 16.65 2.06 30.89
C ASN A 439 15.45 1.34 30.26
N LEU A 440 15.69 0.42 29.33
CA LEU A 440 14.64 -0.37 28.71
C LEU A 440 13.94 -1.32 29.72
N TYR A 441 14.65 -1.86 30.72
CA TYR A 441 14.04 -2.63 31.80
C TYR A 441 13.13 -1.77 32.68
N ALA A 442 13.56 -0.56 33.03
CA ALA A 442 12.73 0.40 33.78
C ALA A 442 11.46 0.79 33.01
N GLU A 443 11.54 0.82 31.68
CA GLU A 443 10.41 1.05 30.78
C GLU A 443 9.57 -0.21 30.49
N LYS A 444 9.94 -1.37 31.06
CA LYS A 444 9.30 -2.68 30.83
C LYS A 444 9.28 -3.12 29.36
N LYS A 445 10.29 -2.69 28.59
CA LYS A 445 10.43 -2.99 27.15
C LYS A 445 11.30 -4.21 26.85
N LEU A 446 11.86 -4.89 27.85
CA LEU A 446 12.70 -6.08 27.65
C LEU A 446 12.23 -7.27 28.48
N GLU A 447 12.37 -8.45 27.90
CA GLU A 447 12.42 -9.69 28.68
C GLU A 447 13.73 -9.73 29.49
N PRO A 448 13.70 -10.06 30.80
CA PRO A 448 14.92 -10.23 31.59
C PRO A 448 15.84 -11.27 30.94
N MET A 449 17.06 -10.88 30.59
CA MET A 449 18.02 -11.74 29.89
C MET A 449 19.44 -11.55 30.41
N ILE A 450 20.26 -12.60 30.31
CA ILE A 450 21.70 -12.49 30.53
C ILE A 450 22.37 -12.08 29.22
N VAL A 451 23.26 -11.10 29.28
CA VAL A 451 24.06 -10.69 28.11
C VAL A 451 25.52 -11.09 28.33
N VAL A 452 26.03 -11.93 27.42
CA VAL A 452 27.41 -12.41 27.42
C VAL A 452 28.17 -11.62 26.37
N MET A 453 29.21 -10.90 26.79
CA MET A 453 30.10 -10.14 25.90
C MET A 453 31.47 -10.84 25.91
N PRO A 454 31.71 -11.79 24.99
CA PRO A 454 32.97 -12.52 24.93
C PRO A 454 34.01 -11.77 24.08
N ASN A 455 35.26 -12.16 24.21
CA ASN A 455 36.28 -11.82 23.23
C ASN A 455 36.05 -12.70 21.99
N GLY A 456 35.69 -12.08 20.86
CA GLY A 456 35.33 -12.77 19.62
C GLY A 456 36.52 -13.37 18.89
N ARG A 457 37.76 -13.13 19.35
CA ARG A 457 38.98 -13.63 18.72
C ARG A 457 39.60 -14.77 19.53
N ALA A 458 39.34 -16.01 19.12
CA ALA A 458 39.85 -17.21 19.78
C ALA A 458 41.29 -17.53 19.34
N ILE A 459 42.27 -16.98 20.08
CA ILE A 459 43.70 -17.29 19.98
C ILE A 459 44.34 -17.33 21.37
N LYS A 460 45.58 -17.84 21.50
CA LYS A 460 46.27 -17.92 22.79
C LYS A 460 46.54 -16.56 23.43
N ASP A 461 46.93 -15.57 22.63
CA ASP A 461 47.08 -14.17 23.07
C ASP A 461 46.01 -13.31 22.40
N ASP A 462 44.83 -13.25 23.02
CA ASP A 462 43.64 -12.57 22.47
C ASP A 462 43.56 -11.07 22.83
N ARG A 463 44.63 -10.49 23.40
CA ARG A 463 44.73 -9.06 23.75
C ARG A 463 44.64 -8.17 22.52
N ALA A 464 43.93 -7.04 22.63
CA ALA A 464 43.81 -6.03 21.59
C ALA A 464 45.06 -5.13 21.49
N THR A 465 46.21 -5.70 21.14
CA THR A 465 47.49 -5.00 20.97
C THR A 465 48.15 -5.35 19.62
N GLY A 466 48.95 -4.44 19.06
CA GLY A 466 49.64 -4.67 17.78
C GLY A 466 48.73 -4.57 16.55
N ASN A 467 49.13 -5.18 15.43
CA ASN A 467 48.36 -5.14 14.18
C ASN A 467 47.14 -6.07 14.25
N MET A 468 45.97 -5.52 14.54
CA MET A 468 44.72 -6.27 14.66
C MET A 468 44.26 -6.94 13.36
N MET A 469 44.77 -6.48 12.21
CA MET A 469 44.46 -7.03 10.88
C MET A 469 45.42 -8.17 10.46
N ALA A 470 46.33 -8.60 11.33
CA ALA A 470 47.23 -9.71 11.03
C ALA A 470 46.45 -11.00 10.72
N PRO A 471 46.89 -11.84 9.75
CA PRO A 471 46.13 -13.00 9.29
C PRO A 471 45.73 -13.99 10.39
N ASP A 472 46.62 -14.24 11.35
CA ASP A 472 46.37 -15.11 12.51
C ASP A 472 45.30 -14.53 13.45
N ARG A 473 45.31 -13.21 13.66
CA ARG A 473 44.31 -12.51 14.48
C ARG A 473 42.95 -12.51 13.81
N VAL A 474 42.88 -12.27 12.50
CA VAL A 474 41.64 -12.34 11.71
C VAL A 474 41.10 -13.79 11.71
N GLN A 475 41.97 -14.79 11.53
CA GLN A 475 41.60 -16.20 11.61
C GLN A 475 41.03 -16.58 12.99
N GLY A 476 41.54 -15.97 14.06
CA GLY A 476 41.03 -16.14 15.42
C GLY A 476 39.53 -15.85 15.56
N PHE A 477 38.98 -14.91 14.79
CA PHE A 477 37.55 -14.66 14.78
C PHE A 477 36.76 -15.80 14.13
N ALA A 478 37.29 -16.48 13.10
CA ALA A 478 36.64 -17.67 12.55
C ALA A 478 36.72 -18.87 13.52
N VAL A 479 37.86 -19.04 14.20
CA VAL A 479 38.05 -20.09 15.23
C VAL A 479 37.06 -19.96 16.38
N PHE A 480 36.63 -18.73 16.69
CA PHE A 480 35.71 -18.47 17.79
C PHE A 480 34.36 -19.15 17.65
N GLU A 481 33.91 -19.55 16.44
CA GLU A 481 32.69 -20.34 16.29
C GLU A 481 32.75 -21.64 17.12
N LYS A 482 33.89 -22.36 17.02
CA LYS A 482 34.10 -23.60 17.77
C LYS A 482 34.22 -23.35 19.27
N ASP A 483 34.89 -22.27 19.65
CA ASP A 483 35.02 -21.87 21.07
C ASP A 483 33.65 -21.49 21.67
N LEU A 484 32.85 -20.72 20.93
CA LEU A 484 31.50 -20.33 21.33
C LEU A 484 30.62 -21.56 21.58
N LEU A 485 30.57 -22.47 20.60
CA LEU A 485 29.67 -23.62 20.63
C LEU A 485 30.13 -24.71 21.61
N ASN A 486 31.43 -25.01 21.67
CA ASN A 486 31.94 -26.17 22.42
C ASN A 486 32.46 -25.82 23.82
N ASP A 487 32.84 -24.57 24.07
CA ASP A 487 33.45 -24.17 25.34
C ASP A 487 32.59 -23.13 26.08
N LEU A 488 32.28 -21.99 25.45
CA LEU A 488 31.63 -20.86 26.13
C LEU A 488 30.15 -21.13 26.45
N ILE A 489 29.33 -21.57 25.48
CA ILE A 489 27.93 -21.89 25.73
C ILE A 489 27.80 -22.95 26.86
N PRO A 490 28.51 -24.10 26.81
CA PRO A 490 28.47 -25.07 27.91
C PRO A 490 28.92 -24.50 29.27
N PHE A 491 29.89 -23.61 29.28
CA PHE A 491 30.31 -22.93 30.52
C PHE A 491 29.19 -22.03 31.09
N ILE A 492 28.54 -21.22 30.25
CA ILE A 492 27.41 -20.37 30.66
C ILE A 492 26.26 -21.22 31.19
N GLU A 493 25.90 -22.30 30.48
CA GLU A 493 24.84 -23.23 30.87
C GLU A 493 25.09 -24.01 32.15
N LYS A 494 26.35 -24.13 32.56
CA LYS A 494 26.75 -24.74 33.82
C LYS A 494 26.79 -23.74 34.97
N LYS A 495 27.24 -22.51 34.71
CA LYS A 495 27.50 -21.50 35.74
C LYS A 495 26.29 -20.62 36.07
N TYR A 496 25.41 -20.37 35.11
CA TYR A 496 24.26 -19.49 35.24
C TYR A 496 22.94 -20.23 35.00
N PRO A 497 21.83 -19.84 35.64
CA PRO A 497 20.52 -20.42 35.41
C PRO A 497 19.98 -19.92 34.07
N VAL A 498 20.27 -20.62 32.99
CA VAL A 498 19.86 -20.22 31.63
C VAL A 498 18.93 -21.26 31.01
N ILE A 499 18.11 -20.79 30.09
CA ILE A 499 17.29 -21.64 29.21
C ILE A 499 18.18 -22.09 28.05
N LYS A 500 18.22 -23.39 27.77
CA LYS A 500 19.26 -24.03 26.93
C LYS A 500 18.84 -24.27 25.49
N ASP A 501 17.57 -24.04 25.16
CA ASP A 501 17.09 -24.23 23.81
C ASP A 501 17.50 -23.07 22.88
N ARG A 502 17.20 -23.21 21.59
CA ARG A 502 17.48 -22.19 20.58
C ARG A 502 16.56 -20.97 20.66
N GLU A 503 15.31 -21.17 21.11
CA GLU A 503 14.29 -20.10 21.19
C GLU A 503 14.67 -19.06 22.24
N HIS A 504 15.54 -19.42 23.18
CA HIS A 504 16.05 -18.54 24.23
C HIS A 504 17.54 -18.20 24.09
N ARG A 505 18.09 -18.38 22.87
CA ARG A 505 19.48 -18.04 22.55
C ARG A 505 19.57 -17.08 21.36
N ALA A 506 20.12 -15.90 21.62
CA ALA A 506 20.36 -14.85 20.64
C ALA A 506 21.85 -14.60 20.42
N ILE A 507 22.22 -14.16 19.22
CA ILE A 507 23.57 -13.72 18.89
C ILE A 507 23.51 -12.42 18.09
N ALA A 508 24.30 -11.42 18.48
CA ALA A 508 24.42 -10.18 17.74
C ALA A 508 25.80 -9.55 17.87
N GLY A 509 26.16 -8.59 17.02
CA GLY A 509 27.44 -7.91 17.13
C GLY A 509 27.64 -6.77 16.14
N LEU A 510 28.71 -5.99 16.38
CA LEU A 510 29.11 -4.85 15.55
C LEU A 510 30.28 -5.20 14.63
N SER A 511 30.33 -4.60 13.43
CA SER A 511 31.45 -4.72 12.49
C SER A 511 31.81 -6.19 12.24
N MET A 512 33.04 -6.62 12.56
CA MET A 512 33.47 -8.02 12.47
C MET A 512 32.65 -8.97 13.35
N GLY A 513 32.20 -8.54 14.53
CA GLY A 513 31.28 -9.28 15.38
C GLY A 513 29.87 -9.38 14.78
N GLY A 514 29.47 -8.42 13.97
CA GLY A 514 28.26 -8.50 13.14
C GLY A 514 28.40 -9.57 12.06
N GLY A 515 29.54 -9.60 11.37
CA GLY A 515 29.90 -10.66 10.42
C GLY A 515 29.92 -12.06 11.06
N GLN A 516 30.51 -12.19 12.26
CA GLN A 516 30.45 -13.43 13.04
C GLN A 516 29.02 -13.82 13.41
N SER A 517 28.19 -12.85 13.81
CA SER A 517 26.80 -13.10 14.20
C SER A 517 25.98 -13.66 13.03
N LEU A 518 26.16 -13.11 11.82
CA LEU A 518 25.55 -13.67 10.60
C LEU A 518 26.11 -15.06 10.27
N ASN A 519 27.44 -15.21 10.27
CA ASN A 519 28.10 -16.47 9.93
C ASN A 519 27.70 -17.61 10.87
N PHE A 520 27.69 -17.36 12.19
CA PHE A 520 27.47 -18.39 13.22
C PHE A 520 25.98 -18.59 13.48
N GLY A 521 25.20 -17.52 13.53
CA GLY A 521 23.77 -17.59 13.76
C GLY A 521 23.05 -18.33 12.62
N LEU A 522 23.32 -17.95 11.38
CA LEU A 522 22.70 -18.57 10.20
C LEU A 522 23.33 -19.94 9.87
N GLY A 523 24.59 -20.16 10.23
CA GLY A 523 25.25 -21.45 10.09
C GLY A 523 24.82 -22.51 11.12
N ASN A 524 24.24 -22.09 12.25
CA ASN A 524 23.86 -22.98 13.36
C ASN A 524 22.41 -22.72 13.81
N LEU A 525 21.46 -22.85 12.88
CA LEU A 525 20.03 -22.60 13.14
C LEU A 525 19.44 -23.51 14.22
N ASP A 526 20.07 -24.65 14.54
CA ASP A 526 19.68 -25.52 15.64
C ASP A 526 20.06 -24.95 17.03
N LYS A 527 20.97 -23.96 17.08
CA LYS A 527 21.44 -23.32 18.32
C LYS A 527 20.86 -21.94 18.55
N PHE A 528 20.60 -21.17 17.49
CA PHE A 528 20.15 -19.78 17.58
C PHE A 528 18.82 -19.56 16.85
N ALA A 529 17.94 -18.79 17.46
CA ALA A 529 16.69 -18.33 16.84
C ALA A 529 16.65 -16.82 16.56
N TRP A 530 17.59 -16.05 17.12
CA TRP A 530 17.63 -14.59 17.04
C TRP A 530 19.02 -14.13 16.64
N VAL A 531 19.15 -13.49 15.47
CA VAL A 531 20.45 -13.13 14.89
C VAL A 531 20.45 -11.65 14.50
N GLY A 532 21.45 -10.90 14.98
CA GLY A 532 21.61 -9.47 14.70
C GLY A 532 22.99 -9.09 14.18
N GLY A 533 23.10 -8.66 12.94
CA GLY A 533 24.33 -8.16 12.34
C GLY A 533 24.32 -6.64 12.19
N PHE A 534 25.17 -5.92 12.93
CA PHE A 534 25.29 -4.47 12.84
C PHE A 534 26.57 -4.11 12.06
N SER A 535 26.42 -3.49 10.89
CA SER A 535 27.52 -3.14 9.97
C SER A 535 28.44 -4.33 9.64
N SER A 536 27.86 -5.47 9.30
CA SER A 536 28.50 -6.80 9.25
C SER A 536 29.56 -6.96 8.15
N ALA A 537 30.83 -6.73 8.48
CA ALA A 537 32.00 -6.90 7.59
C ALA A 537 33.31 -6.83 8.40
N PRO A 538 34.48 -7.27 7.87
CA PRO A 538 34.77 -7.74 6.51
C PRO A 538 34.69 -9.27 6.27
N ASN A 539 34.49 -10.11 7.29
CA ASN A 539 34.52 -11.58 7.19
C ASN A 539 33.15 -12.23 6.93
N THR A 540 32.15 -11.45 6.54
CA THR A 540 30.80 -11.94 6.25
C THR A 540 30.82 -12.80 4.99
N LYS A 541 30.35 -14.05 5.10
CA LYS A 541 30.26 -14.96 3.94
C LYS A 541 29.34 -14.39 2.85
N PRO A 542 29.51 -14.79 1.57
CA PRO A 542 28.53 -14.50 0.53
C PRO A 542 27.12 -14.97 0.93
N PRO A 543 26.05 -14.28 0.52
CA PRO A 543 24.68 -14.61 0.94
C PRO A 543 24.25 -16.06 0.66
N GLU A 544 24.69 -16.62 -0.48
CA GLU A 544 24.43 -18.01 -0.89
C GLU A 544 25.06 -19.03 0.08
N GLN A 545 26.16 -18.65 0.75
CA GLN A 545 26.81 -19.47 1.77
C GLN A 545 26.26 -19.21 3.18
N LEU A 546 25.74 -18.01 3.45
CA LEU A 546 25.06 -17.69 4.71
C LEU A 546 23.72 -18.43 4.80
N VAL A 547 22.97 -18.44 3.70
CA VAL A 547 21.62 -19.00 3.61
C VAL A 547 21.53 -19.90 2.37
N PRO A 548 22.17 -21.09 2.42
CA PRO A 548 22.09 -22.07 1.33
C PRO A 548 20.69 -22.68 1.20
N ASN A 549 19.90 -22.66 2.28
CA ASN A 549 18.51 -23.14 2.31
C ASN A 549 17.56 -22.07 2.88
N PRO A 550 17.03 -21.15 2.04
CA PRO A 550 16.12 -20.09 2.46
C PRO A 550 14.85 -20.58 3.17
N GLU A 551 14.30 -21.73 2.75
CA GLU A 551 13.11 -22.32 3.37
C GLU A 551 13.35 -22.74 4.83
N GLU A 552 14.54 -23.25 5.13
CA GLU A 552 14.88 -23.64 6.49
C GLU A 552 15.00 -22.41 7.40
N VAL A 553 15.61 -21.33 6.90
CA VAL A 553 15.71 -20.06 7.64
C VAL A 553 14.32 -19.49 7.93
N ARG A 554 13.41 -19.49 6.94
CA ARG A 554 12.00 -19.07 7.13
C ARG A 554 11.31 -19.78 8.29
N LYS A 555 11.53 -21.10 8.41
CA LYS A 555 10.84 -21.94 9.40
C LYS A 555 11.44 -21.83 10.78
N LYS A 556 12.77 -21.74 10.86
CA LYS A 556 13.51 -21.82 12.12
C LYS A 556 13.77 -20.46 12.74
N LEU A 557 14.09 -19.44 11.97
CA LEU A 557 14.55 -18.17 12.55
C LEU A 557 13.36 -17.31 13.03
N LYS A 558 13.48 -16.71 14.22
CA LYS A 558 12.49 -15.78 14.76
C LYS A 558 12.76 -14.36 14.31
N ILE A 559 14.00 -13.89 14.47
CA ILE A 559 14.45 -12.58 14.02
C ILE A 559 15.79 -12.71 13.29
N LEU A 560 15.86 -12.11 12.10
CA LEU A 560 17.10 -11.72 11.43
C LEU A 560 17.14 -10.20 11.34
N TRP A 561 18.09 -9.56 12.00
CA TRP A 561 18.31 -8.13 11.95
C TRP A 561 19.61 -7.82 11.24
N ILE A 562 19.55 -6.97 10.21
CA ILE A 562 20.71 -6.48 9.46
C ILE A 562 20.63 -4.96 9.46
N SER A 563 21.58 -4.28 10.10
CA SER A 563 21.62 -2.81 10.12
C SER A 563 22.92 -2.23 9.64
N CYS A 564 22.87 -1.02 9.11
CA CYS A 564 24.04 -0.25 8.68
C CYS A 564 23.74 1.25 8.69
N GLY A 565 24.78 2.07 8.87
CA GLY A 565 24.71 3.49 8.50
C GLY A 565 24.70 3.65 6.99
N ASP A 566 23.97 4.64 6.47
CA ASP A 566 23.89 4.95 5.04
C ASP A 566 25.21 5.45 4.43
N ALA A 567 26.04 6.11 5.24
CA ALA A 567 27.39 6.58 4.90
C ALA A 567 28.49 5.63 5.41
N ASP A 568 28.14 4.40 5.81
CA ASP A 568 29.10 3.38 6.20
C ASP A 568 29.78 2.77 4.95
N GLY A 569 31.13 2.80 4.91
CA GLY A 569 31.90 2.23 3.81
C GLY A 569 31.72 0.72 3.61
N LEU A 570 31.08 0.03 4.56
CA LEU A 570 30.79 -1.41 4.51
C LEU A 570 29.33 -1.74 4.14
N ILE A 571 28.51 -0.75 3.77
CA ILE A 571 27.09 -0.94 3.47
C ILE A 571 26.81 -2.01 2.39
N THR A 572 27.72 -2.18 1.44
CA THR A 572 27.59 -3.15 0.34
C THR A 572 27.46 -4.60 0.83
N TYR A 573 28.06 -4.94 1.99
CA TYR A 573 27.93 -6.27 2.59
C TYR A 573 26.54 -6.52 3.20
N SER A 574 25.96 -5.48 3.80
CA SER A 574 24.59 -5.50 4.32
C SER A 574 23.58 -5.56 3.18
N GLN A 575 23.77 -4.72 2.15
CA GLN A 575 22.89 -4.63 0.98
C GLN A 575 22.87 -5.94 0.18
N ARG A 576 24.02 -6.52 -0.17
CA ARG A 576 24.05 -7.80 -0.93
C ARG A 576 23.32 -8.92 -0.19
N THR A 577 23.38 -8.92 1.14
CA THR A 577 22.73 -9.94 1.99
C THR A 577 21.23 -9.72 2.03
N HIS A 578 20.79 -8.49 2.27
CA HIS A 578 19.38 -8.09 2.19
C HIS A 578 18.77 -8.44 0.83
N ASP A 579 19.43 -8.08 -0.27
CA ASP A 579 18.90 -8.30 -1.62
C ASP A 579 18.71 -9.79 -1.92
N TYR A 580 19.62 -10.65 -1.43
CA TYR A 580 19.49 -12.10 -1.56
C TYR A 580 18.33 -12.65 -0.72
N LEU A 581 18.20 -12.20 0.53
CA LEU A 581 17.13 -12.63 1.43
C LEU A 581 15.76 -12.22 0.89
N ASN A 582 15.65 -10.99 0.36
CA ASN A 582 14.42 -10.47 -0.23
C ASN A 582 14.02 -11.26 -1.49
N ARG A 583 14.98 -11.53 -2.38
CA ARG A 583 14.78 -12.37 -3.58
C ARG A 583 14.31 -13.79 -3.25
N ASN A 584 14.70 -14.31 -2.10
CA ASN A 584 14.39 -15.66 -1.67
C ASN A 584 13.29 -15.72 -0.60
N ASP A 585 12.52 -14.65 -0.38
CA ASP A 585 11.41 -14.65 0.58
C ASP A 585 11.80 -15.02 2.02
N VAL A 586 12.96 -14.59 2.48
CA VAL A 586 13.36 -14.81 3.87
C VAL A 586 12.97 -13.59 4.70
N PRO A 587 12.06 -13.69 5.69
CA PRO A 587 11.71 -12.59 6.57
C PRO A 587 12.92 -12.09 7.35
N HIS A 588 13.20 -10.80 7.23
CA HIS A 588 14.27 -10.15 7.96
C HIS A 588 13.99 -8.66 8.09
N ILE A 589 14.61 -8.03 9.08
CA ILE A 589 14.62 -6.58 9.26
C ILE A 589 15.91 -6.05 8.64
N TYR A 590 15.77 -5.27 7.57
CA TYR A 590 16.87 -4.51 6.99
C TYR A 590 16.72 -3.05 7.43
N TYR A 591 17.58 -2.63 8.34
CA TYR A 591 17.46 -1.36 9.05
C TYR A 591 18.61 -0.42 8.69
N ILE A 592 18.35 0.47 7.73
CA ILE A 592 19.29 1.53 7.34
C ILE A 592 18.91 2.83 8.01
N MET A 593 19.91 3.49 8.59
CA MET A 593 19.78 4.75 9.32
C MET A 593 20.84 5.75 8.87
N PRO A 594 20.63 7.06 9.05
CA PRO A 594 21.69 8.05 8.87
C PRO A 594 22.88 7.74 9.78
N GLY A 595 24.09 7.64 9.22
CA GLY A 595 25.31 7.45 10.01
C GLY A 595 26.47 6.80 9.28
N VAL A 596 27.62 6.78 9.95
CA VAL A 596 28.88 6.17 9.47
C VAL A 596 29.19 4.89 10.27
N HIS A 597 30.37 4.32 10.07
CA HIS A 597 30.83 3.11 10.79
C HIS A 597 31.22 3.42 12.25
N ASP A 598 30.25 3.71 13.12
CA ASP A 598 30.49 4.12 14.51
C ASP A 598 29.46 3.62 15.55
N PHE A 599 29.73 3.93 16.83
CA PHE A 599 28.90 3.54 17.96
C PHE A 599 27.52 4.22 18.00
N LYS A 600 27.27 5.32 17.28
CA LYS A 600 25.92 5.88 17.21
C LYS A 600 24.99 4.90 16.50
N VAL A 601 25.45 4.34 15.37
CA VAL A 601 24.73 3.31 14.60
C VAL A 601 24.57 2.03 15.42
N TRP A 602 25.62 1.55 16.08
CA TRP A 602 25.59 0.28 16.80
C TRP A 602 24.78 0.32 18.10
N LYS A 603 24.84 1.42 18.86
CA LYS A 603 23.99 1.60 20.06
C LYS A 603 22.52 1.66 19.69
N ASN A 604 22.17 2.40 18.63
CA ASN A 604 20.79 2.46 18.15
C ASN A 604 20.34 1.06 17.68
N SER A 605 21.17 0.33 16.95
CA SER A 605 20.86 -1.05 16.54
C SER A 605 20.66 -1.98 17.74
N LEU A 606 21.46 -1.87 18.80
CA LEU A 606 21.29 -2.65 20.03
C LEU A 606 19.99 -2.29 20.76
N TYR A 607 19.66 -1.00 20.88
CA TYR A 607 18.40 -0.53 21.47
C TYR A 607 17.20 -1.09 20.71
N MET A 608 17.20 -0.99 19.38
CA MET A 608 16.09 -1.48 18.55
C MET A 608 15.98 -3.02 18.58
N PHE A 609 17.09 -3.72 18.40
CA PHE A 609 17.11 -5.19 18.31
C PHE A 609 16.73 -5.86 19.63
N SER A 610 17.23 -5.36 20.77
CA SER A 610 16.97 -5.96 22.08
C SER A 610 15.49 -5.98 22.46
N GLN A 611 14.72 -4.96 22.07
CA GLN A 611 13.27 -4.88 22.33
C GLN A 611 12.46 -6.02 21.68
N LEU A 612 13.00 -6.65 20.63
CA LEU A 612 12.37 -7.75 19.89
C LEU A 612 12.71 -9.12 20.46
N LEU A 613 13.76 -9.24 21.27
CA LEU A 613 14.27 -10.54 21.71
C LEU A 613 13.30 -11.25 22.66
N PHE A 614 13.14 -12.55 22.42
CA PHE A 614 12.42 -13.50 23.29
C PHE A 614 10.93 -13.19 23.49
N LYS A 615 10.32 -12.48 22.54
CA LYS A 615 8.90 -12.11 22.53
C LYS A 615 8.17 -12.67 21.30
N PRO A 616 6.83 -12.68 21.29
CA PRO A 616 6.08 -12.95 20.06
C PRO A 616 6.51 -12.01 18.92
N VAL A 617 6.71 -12.58 17.72
CA VAL A 617 7.21 -11.86 16.55
C VAL A 617 6.08 -11.66 15.55
N ASP A 618 5.88 -10.41 15.12
CA ASP A 618 5.00 -10.06 14.00
C ASP A 618 5.84 -9.71 12.77
N VAL A 619 5.99 -10.69 11.87
CA VAL A 619 6.75 -10.56 10.63
C VAL A 619 6.19 -9.45 9.72
N SER A 620 4.88 -9.15 9.80
CA SER A 620 4.25 -8.10 8.98
C SER A 620 4.77 -6.69 9.30
N ARG A 621 5.47 -6.53 10.43
CA ARG A 621 6.07 -5.26 10.87
C ARG A 621 7.52 -5.07 10.42
N PHE A 622 8.21 -6.10 9.90
CA PHE A 622 9.65 -6.04 9.68
C PHE A 622 10.10 -4.92 8.73
N ASN A 623 9.39 -4.71 7.63
CA ASN A 623 9.74 -3.68 6.66
C ASN A 623 9.45 -2.25 7.15
N LYS A 624 8.76 -2.09 8.28
CA LYS A 624 8.37 -0.78 8.83
C LYS A 624 9.44 -0.16 9.72
N TYR A 625 10.49 -0.92 10.08
CA TYR A 625 11.57 -0.43 10.94
C TYR A 625 12.56 0.47 10.20
N SER A 626 12.86 0.21 8.91
CA SER A 626 13.88 0.99 8.18
C SER A 626 13.53 2.48 8.08
N LEU A 627 14.51 3.34 8.35
CA LEU A 627 14.38 4.80 8.18
C LEU A 627 14.68 5.22 6.75
N LEU A 628 15.63 4.55 6.11
CA LEU A 628 16.09 4.83 4.75
C LEU A 628 15.89 3.62 3.85
N GLY A 629 15.82 3.89 2.55
CA GLY A 629 15.71 2.91 1.48
C GLY A 629 16.96 2.86 0.61
N GLN A 630 16.91 2.06 -0.45
CA GLN A 630 17.93 2.08 -1.49
C GLN A 630 17.68 3.25 -2.44
N ALA A 631 18.70 4.00 -2.83
CA ALA A 631 18.56 5.03 -3.86
C ALA A 631 17.93 4.43 -5.14
N ALA A 632 16.95 5.11 -5.71
CA ALA A 632 16.29 4.61 -6.91
C ALA A 632 17.31 4.51 -8.06
N PRO A 633 17.29 3.44 -8.87
CA PRO A 633 18.23 3.26 -9.99
C PRO A 633 18.15 4.36 -11.06
N SER A 634 17.04 5.09 -11.10
CA SER A 634 16.79 6.21 -12.01
C SER A 634 17.29 7.56 -11.47
N ASN A 635 17.99 7.57 -10.34
CA ASN A 635 18.60 8.78 -9.80
C ASN A 635 19.80 9.20 -10.67
N VAL A 636 20.01 10.51 -10.80
CA VAL A 636 21.24 11.03 -11.40
C VAL A 636 22.44 10.67 -10.53
N ARG A 637 23.64 10.71 -11.11
CA ARG A 637 24.88 10.36 -10.39
C ARG A 637 25.02 11.15 -9.07
N ARG A 638 25.18 10.41 -7.95
CA ARG A 638 25.30 10.91 -6.56
C ARG A 638 24.00 11.41 -5.91
N ALA A 639 22.86 11.35 -6.58
CA ALA A 639 21.58 11.63 -5.92
C ALA A 639 21.16 10.43 -5.04
N ASN A 640 21.03 10.68 -3.74
CA ASN A 640 20.63 9.66 -2.76
C ASN A 640 19.11 9.51 -2.64
N PHE A 641 18.33 10.40 -3.26
CA PHE A 641 16.87 10.42 -3.26
C PHE A 641 16.33 10.62 -4.69
N PRO A 642 15.14 10.10 -5.02
CA PRO A 642 14.29 9.27 -4.17
C PRO A 642 14.92 7.93 -3.77
N GLN A 643 14.44 7.38 -2.65
CA GLN A 643 14.81 6.06 -2.14
C GLN A 643 13.62 5.12 -2.18
N ILE A 644 13.85 3.85 -2.49
CA ILE A 644 12.87 2.78 -2.36
C ILE A 644 13.07 2.06 -1.03
N LEU A 645 12.07 2.14 -0.17
CA LEU A 645 12.01 1.46 1.12
C LEU A 645 11.76 -0.06 0.91
N PRO A 646 12.13 -0.91 1.89
CA PRO A 646 11.93 -2.37 1.79
C PRO A 646 10.46 -2.84 1.63
N ASP A 647 9.48 -1.98 1.95
CA ASP A 647 8.06 -2.23 1.74
C ASP A 647 7.51 -1.60 0.44
N SER A 648 8.38 -1.36 -0.54
CA SER A 648 8.05 -0.79 -1.85
C SER A 648 7.46 0.63 -1.80
N ARG A 649 7.51 1.31 -0.65
CA ARG A 649 7.25 2.75 -0.57
C ARG A 649 8.45 3.53 -1.06
N ALA A 650 8.23 4.72 -1.58
CA ALA A 650 9.30 5.63 -1.95
C ALA A 650 9.41 6.80 -0.96
N LEU A 651 10.62 7.07 -0.48
CA LEU A 651 10.96 8.24 0.32
C LEU A 651 11.58 9.29 -0.60
N PHE A 652 10.96 10.46 -0.65
CA PHE A 652 11.46 11.63 -1.37
C PHE A 652 11.96 12.65 -0.36
N ARG A 653 13.13 13.24 -0.63
CA ARG A 653 13.72 14.30 0.18
C ARG A 653 14.36 15.36 -0.69
N ILE A 654 13.97 16.62 -0.50
CA ILE A 654 14.33 17.73 -1.39
C ILE A 654 14.75 18.95 -0.56
N ASN A 655 15.89 19.54 -0.91
CA ASN A 655 16.35 20.80 -0.34
C ASN A 655 15.79 21.98 -1.15
N ALA A 656 14.74 22.62 -0.63
CA ALA A 656 14.10 23.75 -1.28
C ALA A 656 13.59 24.77 -0.24
N PRO A 657 14.50 25.53 0.40
CA PRO A 657 14.17 26.32 1.60
C PRO A 657 13.17 27.44 1.33
N GLY A 658 13.20 28.03 0.13
CA GLY A 658 12.34 29.15 -0.29
C GLY A 658 10.98 28.77 -0.87
N VAL A 659 10.69 27.48 -1.04
CA VAL A 659 9.39 27.00 -1.54
C VAL A 659 8.33 27.11 -0.44
N GLN A 660 7.10 27.48 -0.79
CA GLN A 660 5.98 27.61 0.16
C GLN A 660 5.17 26.31 0.26
N LYS A 661 4.94 25.65 -0.88
CA LYS A 661 4.26 24.37 -0.99
C LYS A 661 4.99 23.47 -1.98
N LEU A 662 5.36 22.27 -1.51
CA LEU A 662 5.93 21.23 -2.36
C LEU A 662 5.05 19.99 -2.32
N GLN A 663 4.71 19.45 -3.49
CA GLN A 663 3.99 18.18 -3.61
C GLN A 663 4.72 17.24 -4.57
N LEU A 664 4.48 15.94 -4.39
CA LEU A 664 4.88 14.88 -5.30
C LEU A 664 3.65 14.38 -6.06
N ASP A 665 3.75 14.19 -7.37
CA ASP A 665 2.71 13.59 -8.21
C ASP A 665 3.23 12.30 -8.86
N LEU A 666 2.65 11.17 -8.45
CA LEU A 666 2.89 9.81 -8.95
C LEU A 666 1.59 9.21 -9.55
N GLY A 667 0.70 10.06 -10.07
CA GLY A 667 -0.70 9.73 -10.35
C GLY A 667 -1.61 9.94 -9.13
N LYS A 668 -1.08 9.73 -7.93
CA LYS A 668 -1.59 10.30 -6.68
C LYS A 668 -0.70 11.46 -6.23
N ARG A 669 -1.32 12.53 -5.73
CA ARG A 669 -0.60 13.67 -5.16
C ARG A 669 -0.34 13.50 -3.66
N TYR A 670 0.86 13.84 -3.24
CA TYR A 670 1.32 13.79 -1.86
C TYR A 670 1.86 15.16 -1.44
N ASP A 671 1.32 15.74 -0.36
CA ASP A 671 1.90 16.94 0.25
C ASP A 671 3.22 16.56 0.95
N MET A 672 4.29 17.30 0.66
CA MET A 672 5.57 17.13 1.34
C MET A 672 5.63 18.01 2.57
N MET A 673 6.35 17.56 3.60
CA MET A 673 6.50 18.28 4.88
C MET A 673 7.97 18.54 5.17
N LYS A 674 8.29 19.70 5.78
CA LYS A 674 9.66 19.97 6.22
C LYS A 674 10.01 19.09 7.44
N ASN A 675 11.14 18.39 7.38
CA ASN A 675 11.68 17.63 8.49
C ASN A 675 12.43 18.54 9.49
N SER A 676 13.03 17.96 10.54
CA SER A 676 13.77 18.70 11.58
C SER A 676 14.99 19.46 11.06
N GLU A 677 15.49 19.12 9.88
CA GLU A 677 16.62 19.79 9.22
C GLU A 677 16.14 20.86 8.21
N GLY A 678 14.83 21.08 8.09
CA GLY A 678 14.23 22.02 7.15
C GLY A 678 14.12 21.51 5.71
N LEU A 679 14.43 20.23 5.46
CA LEU A 679 14.32 19.59 4.14
C LEU A 679 12.90 19.10 3.92
N TRP A 680 12.36 19.25 2.70
CA TRP A 680 11.05 18.71 2.36
C TRP A 680 11.13 17.20 2.23
N GLU A 681 10.18 16.48 2.82
CA GLU A 681 10.16 15.03 2.87
C GLU A 681 8.74 14.49 2.69
N VAL A 682 8.62 13.36 1.99
CA VAL A 682 7.39 12.57 1.95
C VAL A 682 7.70 11.09 1.73
N THR A 683 6.93 10.21 2.36
CA THR A 683 6.93 8.77 2.06
C THR A 683 5.61 8.42 1.37
N THR A 684 5.68 7.76 0.22
CA THR A 684 4.50 7.34 -0.56
C THR A 684 3.77 6.17 0.10
N ASP A 685 2.62 5.78 -0.44
CA ASP A 685 2.08 4.43 -0.25
C ASP A 685 2.96 3.39 -0.98
N SER A 686 2.68 2.10 -0.79
CA SER A 686 3.42 1.03 -1.49
C SER A 686 3.23 1.21 -3.00
N LEU A 687 4.33 1.32 -3.73
CA LEU A 687 4.34 1.37 -5.18
C LEU A 687 4.33 -0.05 -5.74
N THR A 688 3.67 -0.23 -6.88
CA THR A 688 3.79 -1.47 -7.64
C THR A 688 5.17 -1.58 -8.25
N GLU A 689 5.60 -2.79 -8.57
CA GLU A 689 6.95 -3.03 -9.08
C GLU A 689 7.16 -2.35 -10.45
N GLY A 690 8.39 -1.92 -10.72
CA GLY A 690 8.86 -1.38 -11.99
C GLY A 690 8.75 0.14 -12.13
N PHE A 691 8.61 0.60 -13.37
CA PHE A 691 8.80 2.00 -13.73
C PHE A 691 7.53 2.84 -13.59
N HIS A 692 7.66 3.97 -12.90
CA HIS A 692 6.60 4.97 -12.72
C HIS A 692 7.09 6.35 -13.12
N TYR A 693 6.33 7.07 -13.93
CA TYR A 693 6.56 8.50 -14.14
C TYR A 693 6.15 9.28 -12.89
N TYR A 694 6.89 10.33 -12.57
CA TYR A 694 6.51 11.25 -11.51
C TYR A 694 6.94 12.69 -11.79
N SER A 695 6.42 13.63 -11.00
CA SER A 695 6.83 15.02 -11.01
C SER A 695 6.72 15.69 -9.65
N LEU A 696 7.47 16.78 -9.50
CA LEU A 696 7.35 17.67 -8.36
C LEU A 696 6.41 18.82 -8.72
N ILE A 697 5.59 19.24 -7.76
CA ILE A 697 4.75 20.43 -7.89
C ILE A 697 5.30 21.47 -6.91
N VAL A 698 6.03 22.44 -7.43
CA VAL A 698 6.69 23.51 -6.68
C VAL A 698 5.82 24.77 -6.80
N ASP A 699 5.17 25.17 -5.71
CA ASP A 699 4.28 26.35 -5.66
C ASP A 699 3.25 26.38 -6.83
N GLY A 700 2.71 25.19 -7.17
CA GLY A 700 1.74 24.99 -8.24
C GLY A 700 2.36 24.71 -9.63
N MET A 701 3.67 24.85 -9.81
CA MET A 701 4.36 24.54 -11.06
C MET A 701 4.83 23.09 -11.10
N THR A 702 4.47 22.36 -12.15
CA THR A 702 4.95 20.99 -12.37
C THR A 702 6.35 21.00 -12.99
N VAL A 703 7.31 20.35 -12.33
CA VAL A 703 8.70 20.26 -12.77
C VAL A 703 9.20 18.81 -12.67
N ALA A 704 10.21 18.48 -13.48
CA ALA A 704 10.99 17.26 -13.27
C ALA A 704 11.84 17.41 -12.00
N ASP A 705 12.01 16.32 -11.27
CA ASP A 705 12.91 16.21 -10.15
C ASP A 705 14.37 16.28 -10.63
N PRO A 706 15.15 17.28 -10.20
CA PRO A 706 16.56 17.42 -10.58
C PRO A 706 17.44 16.26 -10.08
N ALA A 707 16.96 15.46 -9.14
CA ALA A 707 17.65 14.29 -8.60
C ALA A 707 17.42 13.01 -9.42
N SER A 708 16.53 13.04 -10.42
CA SER A 708 16.18 11.90 -11.28
C SER A 708 16.60 12.14 -12.73
N GLU A 709 17.00 11.07 -13.41
CA GLU A 709 17.09 11.05 -14.86
C GLU A 709 15.73 11.41 -15.49
N THR A 710 15.75 11.92 -16.72
CA THR A 710 14.52 12.34 -17.40
C THR A 710 14.11 11.37 -18.49
N PHE A 711 12.81 11.14 -18.58
CA PHE A 711 12.17 10.21 -19.49
C PHE A 711 11.08 10.95 -20.24
N TYR A 712 11.04 10.80 -21.56
CA TYR A 712 9.95 11.41 -22.34
C TYR A 712 8.70 10.57 -22.23
N GLY A 713 7.67 11.15 -21.63
CA GLY A 713 6.39 10.53 -21.31
C GLY A 713 5.42 11.58 -20.79
N MET A 714 4.13 11.28 -20.76
CA MET A 714 3.10 12.27 -20.36
C MET A 714 3.11 13.55 -21.22
N GLY A 715 3.66 13.49 -22.44
CA GLY A 715 3.78 14.62 -23.37
C GLY A 715 4.94 15.59 -23.06
N ARG A 716 5.89 15.22 -22.19
CA ARG A 716 7.03 16.07 -21.81
C ARG A 716 8.21 15.23 -21.30
N MET A 717 9.31 15.91 -20.96
CA MET A 717 10.31 15.31 -20.07
C MET A 717 9.76 15.24 -18.65
N ALA A 718 9.64 14.03 -18.12
CA ALA A 718 9.21 13.74 -16.76
C ALA A 718 10.32 12.98 -16.01
N SER A 719 10.24 12.97 -14.68
CA SER A 719 11.10 12.10 -13.88
C SER A 719 10.54 10.69 -13.86
N GLY A 720 11.40 9.73 -13.55
CA GLY A 720 11.02 8.32 -13.47
C GLY A 720 11.57 7.69 -12.21
N ILE A 721 10.79 6.82 -11.58
CA ILE A 721 11.23 6.01 -10.45
C ILE A 721 11.09 4.52 -10.81
N GLU A 722 12.19 3.78 -10.68
CA GLU A 722 12.22 2.35 -10.93
C GLU A 722 12.16 1.59 -9.58
N VAL A 723 11.01 1.01 -9.29
CA VAL A 723 10.80 0.13 -8.13
C VAL A 723 11.30 -1.27 -8.49
N PRO A 724 12.19 -1.90 -7.69
CA PRO A 724 12.71 -3.23 -8.01
C PRO A 724 11.61 -4.30 -8.16
N PHE A 725 11.74 -5.15 -9.17
CA PHE A 725 10.89 -6.33 -9.39
C PHE A 725 11.38 -7.57 -8.65
N LYS A 726 10.45 -8.34 -8.11
CA LYS A 726 10.74 -9.64 -7.51
C LYS A 726 10.56 -10.75 -8.54
N GLY A 727 11.67 -11.25 -9.09
CA GLY A 727 11.71 -12.43 -9.97
C GLY A 727 12.05 -12.16 -11.43
N ASP A 728 11.92 -10.91 -11.91
CA ASP A 728 12.16 -10.58 -13.32
C ASP A 728 13.50 -9.87 -13.53
N ASN A 729 14.54 -10.66 -13.77
CA ASN A 729 15.88 -10.18 -14.16
C ASN A 729 16.06 -10.14 -15.69
N TYR A 730 15.00 -10.30 -16.50
CA TYR A 730 15.11 -10.42 -17.96
C TYR A 730 15.46 -9.09 -18.66
N TYR A 731 15.29 -7.96 -17.99
CA TYR A 731 15.62 -6.62 -18.50
C TYR A 731 16.78 -5.96 -17.74
N LYS A 732 17.51 -6.71 -16.91
CA LYS A 732 18.72 -6.23 -16.24
C LYS A 732 19.92 -6.40 -17.14
N VAL A 733 20.92 -5.54 -16.95
CA VAL A 733 22.26 -5.74 -17.50
C VAL A 733 22.83 -7.03 -16.92
N LYS A 734 23.35 -7.90 -17.80
CA LYS A 734 24.00 -9.16 -17.45
C LYS A 734 25.32 -9.26 -18.20
N ASP A 735 26.17 -10.18 -17.78
CA ASP A 735 27.38 -10.52 -18.53
C ASP A 735 27.02 -11.37 -19.75
N VAL A 736 26.48 -10.72 -20.79
CA VAL A 736 26.09 -11.31 -22.08
C VAL A 736 26.53 -10.39 -23.22
N PRO A 737 26.66 -10.90 -24.46
CA PRO A 737 26.89 -10.03 -25.62
C PRO A 737 25.77 -9.00 -25.77
N HIS A 738 26.13 -7.73 -25.91
CA HIS A 738 25.20 -6.62 -26.03
C HIS A 738 25.09 -6.10 -27.46
N GLY A 739 23.85 -5.85 -27.91
CA GLY A 739 23.57 -5.17 -29.17
C GLY A 739 23.80 -3.66 -29.10
N GLU A 740 23.63 -2.98 -30.22
CA GLU A 740 23.83 -1.53 -30.33
C GLU A 740 22.50 -0.80 -30.57
N ILE A 741 22.23 0.23 -29.78
CA ILE A 741 21.16 1.19 -30.03
C ILE A 741 21.72 2.40 -30.80
N GLY A 742 21.18 2.65 -32.01
CA GLY A 742 21.53 3.78 -32.84
C GLY A 742 20.35 4.73 -33.08
N ILE A 743 20.63 6.03 -33.21
CA ILE A 743 19.65 7.05 -33.61
C ILE A 743 19.86 7.36 -35.09
N LYS A 744 18.77 7.36 -35.88
CA LYS A 744 18.86 7.55 -37.33
C LYS A 744 17.88 8.60 -37.81
N LYS A 745 18.40 9.57 -38.56
CA LYS A 745 17.62 10.61 -39.21
C LYS A 745 17.25 10.19 -40.62
N TYR A 746 16.01 10.45 -41.01
CA TYR A 746 15.52 10.26 -42.37
C TYR A 746 14.61 11.43 -42.74
N TYR A 747 14.51 11.70 -44.03
CA TYR A 747 13.56 12.68 -44.53
C TYR A 747 12.23 11.98 -44.84
N SER A 748 11.16 12.39 -44.17
CA SER A 748 9.81 11.90 -44.45
C SER A 748 9.25 12.65 -45.64
N THR A 749 9.02 11.95 -46.75
CA THR A 749 8.31 12.52 -47.91
C THR A 749 6.80 12.61 -47.67
N VAL A 750 6.27 11.90 -46.67
CA VAL A 750 4.85 11.94 -46.30
C VAL A 750 4.54 13.17 -45.45
N LEU A 751 5.43 13.52 -44.51
CA LEU A 751 5.29 14.69 -43.63
C LEU A 751 6.10 15.91 -44.09
N ASN A 752 6.90 15.75 -45.15
CA ASN A 752 7.76 16.79 -45.72
C ASN A 752 8.74 17.41 -44.71
N LYS A 753 9.25 16.59 -43.78
CA LYS A 753 10.17 17.02 -42.71
C LYS A 753 11.20 15.95 -42.36
N TRP A 754 12.30 16.38 -41.75
CA TRP A 754 13.25 15.46 -41.13
C TRP A 754 12.64 14.85 -39.86
N ARG A 755 12.83 13.55 -39.71
CA ARG A 755 12.43 12.77 -38.55
C ARG A 755 13.55 11.84 -38.13
N GLN A 756 13.36 11.18 -36.99
CA GLN A 756 14.30 10.17 -36.54
C GLN A 756 13.58 8.95 -35.94
N PHE A 757 14.32 7.85 -35.83
CA PHE A 757 13.91 6.66 -35.09
C PHE A 757 15.12 6.07 -34.35
N TYR A 758 14.86 5.27 -33.33
CA TYR A 758 15.86 4.43 -32.68
C TYR A 758 15.89 3.06 -33.35
N ILE A 759 17.06 2.46 -33.47
CA ILE A 759 17.23 1.11 -34.01
C ILE A 759 18.18 0.28 -33.14
N TYR A 760 17.74 -0.92 -32.76
CA TYR A 760 18.58 -1.95 -32.15
C TYR A 760 19.17 -2.85 -33.23
N LYS A 761 20.49 -3.03 -33.19
CA LYS A 761 21.23 -4.06 -33.94
C LYS A 761 21.63 -5.18 -32.98
N PRO A 762 21.34 -6.46 -33.28
CA PRO A 762 21.69 -7.55 -32.39
C PRO A 762 23.20 -7.68 -32.23
N ALA A 763 23.65 -8.23 -31.10
CA ALA A 763 25.06 -8.54 -30.89
C ALA A 763 25.60 -9.39 -32.06
N GLY A 764 26.79 -9.05 -32.55
CA GLY A 764 27.40 -9.70 -33.71
C GLY A 764 26.97 -9.17 -35.08
N TYR A 765 26.02 -8.23 -35.16
CA TYR A 765 25.56 -7.64 -36.43
C TYR A 765 26.72 -7.16 -37.31
N ASP A 766 27.67 -6.39 -36.74
CA ASP A 766 28.80 -5.82 -37.51
C ASP A 766 29.91 -6.84 -37.84
N VAL A 767 29.89 -8.02 -37.20
CA VAL A 767 30.82 -9.11 -37.48
C VAL A 767 30.26 -10.04 -38.57
N ASN A 768 28.97 -10.35 -38.52
CA ASN A 768 28.30 -11.25 -39.45
C ASN A 768 27.84 -10.52 -40.72
N ILE A 769 28.79 -10.05 -41.53
CA ILE A 769 28.53 -9.14 -42.67
C ILE A 769 27.61 -9.71 -43.77
N ASN A 770 27.47 -11.03 -43.86
CA ASN A 770 26.62 -11.70 -44.86
C ASN A 770 25.22 -12.04 -44.33
N GLU A 771 24.98 -11.89 -43.03
CA GLU A 771 23.72 -12.26 -42.41
C GLU A 771 22.66 -11.16 -42.59
N LYS A 772 21.45 -11.55 -43.00
CA LYS A 772 20.27 -10.68 -43.02
C LYS A 772 19.31 -11.05 -41.91
N TYR A 773 18.78 -10.03 -41.25
CA TYR A 773 17.97 -10.14 -40.03
C TYR A 773 16.50 -9.82 -40.31
N PRO A 774 15.55 -10.52 -39.67
CA PRO A 774 14.17 -10.08 -39.64
C PRO A 774 14.04 -8.80 -38.80
N VAL A 775 12.93 -8.07 -38.97
CA VAL A 775 12.73 -6.73 -38.39
C VAL A 775 11.42 -6.67 -37.59
N LEU A 776 11.52 -6.23 -36.34
CA LEU A 776 10.39 -5.81 -35.52
C LEU A 776 10.27 -4.27 -35.56
N TYR A 777 9.16 -3.76 -36.05
CA TYR A 777 8.78 -2.35 -35.91
C TYR A 777 7.89 -2.22 -34.67
N ILE A 778 8.28 -1.39 -33.70
CA ILE A 778 7.58 -1.31 -32.42
C ILE A 778 7.24 0.14 -32.03
N MET A 779 5.96 0.40 -31.81
CA MET A 779 5.40 1.74 -31.56
C MET A 779 5.20 2.02 -30.06
N HIS A 780 5.48 3.26 -29.66
CA HIS A 780 5.24 3.77 -28.30
C HIS A 780 3.77 4.18 -28.06
N GLY A 781 3.45 4.57 -26.83
CA GLY A 781 2.11 5.01 -26.43
C GLY A 781 1.84 6.50 -26.65
N GLY A 782 0.63 6.94 -26.32
CA GLY A 782 0.29 8.37 -26.37
C GLY A 782 1.07 9.17 -25.32
N GLY A 783 1.58 10.34 -25.69
CA GLY A 783 2.40 11.18 -24.81
C GLY A 783 3.86 10.72 -24.69
N GLU A 784 4.28 9.74 -25.49
CA GLU A 784 5.65 9.25 -25.59
C GLU A 784 6.22 9.54 -26.99
N ASP A 785 7.45 9.08 -27.25
CA ASP A 785 8.11 9.20 -28.56
C ASP A 785 9.05 8.02 -28.86
N GLU A 786 9.88 8.13 -29.90
CA GLU A 786 10.80 7.07 -30.36
C GLU A 786 11.79 6.56 -29.30
N ARG A 787 11.95 7.28 -28.19
CA ARG A 787 12.86 6.92 -27.10
C ARG A 787 12.25 5.89 -26.15
N GLY A 788 10.92 5.81 -26.07
CA GLY A 788 10.22 5.07 -25.03
C GLY A 788 10.71 3.63 -24.87
N TRP A 789 10.72 2.87 -25.96
CA TRP A 789 11.15 1.47 -25.96
C TRP A 789 12.64 1.28 -25.67
N ALA A 790 13.49 2.23 -26.09
CA ALA A 790 14.93 2.15 -25.88
C ALA A 790 15.34 2.49 -24.44
N ILE A 791 14.64 3.44 -23.79
CA ILE A 791 15.03 3.95 -22.48
C ILE A 791 14.22 3.27 -21.37
N GLN A 792 12.97 3.68 -21.15
CA GLN A 792 12.14 3.11 -20.09
C GLN A 792 11.55 1.73 -20.47
N GLY A 793 11.54 1.37 -21.75
CA GLY A 793 11.16 0.04 -22.23
C GLY A 793 12.26 -1.01 -22.21
N LYS A 794 13.55 -0.61 -22.11
CA LYS A 794 14.71 -1.51 -22.02
C LYS A 794 14.73 -2.63 -23.09
N ALA A 795 14.28 -2.31 -24.31
CA ALA A 795 14.12 -3.28 -25.37
C ALA A 795 15.45 -3.98 -25.75
N ASP A 796 16.56 -3.24 -25.74
CA ASP A 796 17.91 -3.75 -25.93
C ASP A 796 18.26 -4.85 -24.93
N LEU A 797 18.13 -4.57 -23.63
CA LEU A 797 18.48 -5.52 -22.56
C LEU A 797 17.58 -6.75 -22.57
N ILE A 798 16.29 -6.57 -22.90
CA ILE A 798 15.36 -7.70 -23.05
C ILE A 798 15.83 -8.60 -24.19
N LEU A 799 16.17 -8.02 -25.35
CA LEU A 799 16.59 -8.80 -26.51
C LEU A 799 17.96 -9.42 -26.36
N ASP A 800 18.94 -8.71 -25.81
CA ASP A 800 20.28 -9.25 -25.52
C ASP A 800 20.17 -10.51 -24.65
N ASN A 801 19.40 -10.42 -23.57
CA ASN A 801 19.19 -11.54 -22.65
C ASN A 801 18.45 -12.72 -23.32
N LEU A 802 17.47 -12.45 -24.17
CA LEU A 802 16.73 -13.48 -24.89
C LEU A 802 17.56 -14.15 -25.98
N ILE A 803 18.36 -13.38 -26.73
CA ILE A 803 19.25 -13.88 -27.78
C ILE A 803 20.36 -14.72 -27.16
N ALA A 804 21.03 -14.22 -26.11
CA ALA A 804 22.08 -14.96 -25.41
C ALA A 804 21.56 -16.27 -24.78
N ALA A 805 20.28 -16.31 -24.38
CA ALA A 805 19.63 -17.51 -23.87
C ALA A 805 19.04 -18.43 -24.98
N ASN A 806 19.26 -18.13 -26.27
CA ASN A 806 18.69 -18.83 -27.42
C ASN A 806 17.15 -18.93 -27.41
N LYS A 807 16.46 -17.94 -26.82
CA LYS A 807 14.99 -17.89 -26.74
C LYS A 807 14.35 -17.06 -27.86
N ALA A 808 15.05 -16.03 -28.35
CA ALA A 808 14.65 -15.21 -29.49
C ALA A 808 15.69 -15.30 -30.61
N LEU A 809 15.25 -15.18 -31.86
CA LEU A 809 16.16 -15.04 -33.01
C LEU A 809 16.82 -13.66 -32.99
N PRO A 810 18.10 -13.54 -33.39
CA PRO A 810 18.70 -12.23 -33.67
C PRO A 810 17.85 -11.45 -34.67
N MET A 811 17.44 -10.23 -34.32
CA MET A 811 16.54 -9.40 -35.12
C MET A 811 16.89 -7.91 -34.96
N LEU A 812 16.55 -7.11 -35.96
CA LEU A 812 16.54 -5.64 -35.83
C LEU A 812 15.27 -5.21 -35.11
N ILE A 813 15.36 -4.20 -34.24
CA ILE A 813 14.17 -3.52 -33.70
C ILE A 813 14.21 -2.06 -34.14
N VAL A 814 13.17 -1.61 -34.82
CA VAL A 814 12.99 -0.22 -35.24
C VAL A 814 11.91 0.39 -34.35
N MET A 815 12.25 1.47 -33.66
CA MET A 815 11.41 2.20 -32.72
C MET A 815 11.18 3.61 -33.27
N PRO A 816 10.20 3.82 -34.16
CA PRO A 816 9.95 5.12 -34.75
C PRO A 816 9.00 5.97 -33.91
N ASP A 817 9.02 7.27 -34.17
CA ASP A 817 8.07 8.23 -33.62
C ASP A 817 6.69 8.03 -34.28
N GLY A 818 5.71 7.66 -33.46
CA GLY A 818 4.32 7.46 -33.86
C GLY A 818 3.49 8.75 -33.88
N ASN A 819 4.03 9.89 -33.43
CA ASN A 819 3.29 11.15 -33.42
C ASN A 819 3.21 11.75 -34.84
N MET A 820 2.00 11.82 -35.39
CA MET A 820 1.76 12.35 -36.74
C MET A 820 1.16 13.76 -36.67
N ASP A 821 1.78 14.73 -37.35
CA ASP A 821 1.37 16.15 -37.42
C ASP A 821 0.08 16.40 -38.24
N ALA A 822 -0.84 15.43 -38.31
CA ALA A 822 -2.04 15.57 -39.12
C ALA A 822 -3.04 16.56 -38.48
N GLN A 823 -3.60 17.48 -39.28
CA GLN A 823 -4.80 18.23 -38.88
C GLN A 823 -6.00 17.27 -38.82
N GLY A 824 -6.19 16.62 -37.67
CA GLY A 824 -7.33 15.73 -37.41
C GLY A 824 -6.99 14.58 -36.47
N THR A 825 -7.94 14.19 -35.62
CA THR A 825 -7.89 13.01 -34.75
C THR A 825 -8.53 11.80 -35.46
N GLY A 826 -8.16 10.56 -35.10
CA GLY A 826 -8.81 9.35 -35.60
C GLY A 826 -8.26 8.83 -36.94
N ASP A 827 -9.13 8.36 -37.84
CA ASP A 827 -8.79 7.63 -39.10
C ASP A 827 -7.72 8.35 -39.95
N ALA A 828 -7.81 9.67 -40.09
CA ALA A 828 -6.87 10.45 -40.89
C ALA A 828 -5.42 10.34 -40.39
N ALA A 829 -5.22 10.35 -39.06
CA ALA A 829 -3.89 10.20 -38.46
C ALA A 829 -3.32 8.79 -38.69
N TYR A 830 -4.16 7.75 -38.63
CA TYR A 830 -3.74 6.37 -38.89
C TYR A 830 -3.35 6.13 -40.35
N ARG A 831 -4.05 6.75 -41.31
CA ARG A 831 -3.65 6.71 -42.73
C ARG A 831 -2.30 7.38 -42.97
N VAL A 832 -2.04 8.50 -42.31
CA VAL A 832 -0.75 9.19 -42.41
C VAL A 832 0.36 8.32 -41.82
N PHE A 833 0.13 7.72 -40.65
CA PHE A 833 1.06 6.76 -40.03
C PHE A 833 1.36 5.57 -40.96
N GLU A 834 0.33 4.95 -41.53
CA GLU A 834 0.47 3.82 -42.45
C GLU A 834 1.33 4.18 -43.67
N ARG A 835 1.07 5.34 -44.29
CA ARG A 835 1.87 5.82 -45.42
C ARG A 835 3.31 6.09 -45.00
N GLU A 836 3.52 6.73 -43.86
CA GLU A 836 4.86 7.01 -43.34
C GLU A 836 5.67 5.72 -43.15
N LEU A 837 5.05 4.70 -42.57
CA LEU A 837 5.68 3.40 -42.36
C LEU A 837 6.07 2.74 -43.69
N LYS A 838 5.15 2.69 -44.65
CA LYS A 838 5.34 2.01 -45.95
C LYS A 838 6.23 2.76 -46.93
N GLN A 839 6.14 4.09 -46.97
CA GLN A 839 6.80 4.90 -48.00
C GLN A 839 8.14 5.45 -47.53
N CYS A 840 8.35 5.62 -46.22
CA CYS A 840 9.57 6.21 -45.68
C CYS A 840 10.36 5.22 -44.82
N ILE A 841 9.77 4.72 -43.73
CA ILE A 841 10.52 3.99 -42.69
C ILE A 841 11.00 2.63 -43.18
N ILE A 842 10.10 1.76 -43.69
CA ILE A 842 10.48 0.42 -44.17
C ILE A 842 11.50 0.51 -45.31
N PRO A 843 11.29 1.32 -46.38
CA PRO A 843 12.27 1.45 -47.45
C PRO A 843 13.62 1.98 -46.96
N PHE A 844 13.63 2.91 -45.99
CA PHE A 844 14.87 3.39 -45.40
C PHE A 844 15.62 2.26 -44.68
N VAL A 845 14.92 1.46 -43.87
CA VAL A 845 15.54 0.35 -43.13
C VAL A 845 16.08 -0.70 -44.08
N GLU A 846 15.29 -1.14 -45.07
CA GLU A 846 15.70 -2.15 -46.05
C GLU A 846 16.86 -1.70 -46.96
N LYS A 847 16.97 -0.39 -47.21
CA LYS A 847 18.09 0.19 -47.98
C LYS A 847 19.39 0.30 -47.17
N ASN A 848 19.30 0.64 -45.89
CA ASN A 848 20.47 1.03 -45.09
C ASN A 848 20.94 -0.05 -44.11
N TYR A 849 20.16 -1.11 -43.91
CA TYR A 849 20.47 -2.22 -43.00
C TYR A 849 20.33 -3.56 -43.71
N ARG A 850 20.98 -4.60 -43.17
CA ARG A 850 20.86 -5.99 -43.62
C ARG A 850 19.52 -6.60 -43.16
N ALA A 851 18.42 -5.97 -43.56
CA ALA A 851 17.06 -6.41 -43.28
C ALA A 851 16.59 -7.42 -44.34
N ARG A 852 15.82 -8.42 -43.90
CA ARG A 852 15.01 -9.26 -44.79
C ARG A 852 13.77 -8.48 -45.21
N THR A 853 13.36 -8.63 -46.46
CA THR A 853 12.36 -7.76 -47.13
C THR A 853 11.05 -8.47 -47.45
N ASP A 854 10.85 -9.68 -46.93
CA ASP A 854 9.61 -10.44 -47.11
C ASP A 854 8.70 -10.33 -45.87
N ALA A 855 7.40 -10.57 -46.06
CA ALA A 855 6.41 -10.42 -44.98
C ALA A 855 6.66 -11.36 -43.80
N ASN A 856 7.18 -12.57 -44.05
CA ASN A 856 7.49 -13.55 -43.01
C ASN A 856 8.70 -13.14 -42.16
N SER A 857 9.40 -12.08 -42.54
CA SER A 857 10.51 -11.51 -41.79
C SER A 857 10.20 -10.13 -41.20
N ARG A 858 8.95 -9.67 -41.22
CA ARG A 858 8.51 -8.41 -40.61
C ARG A 858 7.44 -8.60 -39.55
N ALA A 859 7.64 -7.96 -38.41
CA ALA A 859 6.68 -7.84 -37.33
C ALA A 859 6.33 -6.38 -37.07
N LEU A 860 5.08 -6.10 -36.70
CA LEU A 860 4.63 -4.79 -36.22
C LEU A 860 3.97 -4.94 -34.86
N ALA A 861 4.39 -4.16 -33.88
CA ALA A 861 3.80 -4.16 -32.55
C ALA A 861 3.68 -2.76 -31.97
N GLY A 862 2.88 -2.58 -30.94
CA GLY A 862 2.82 -1.31 -30.23
C GLY A 862 2.00 -1.35 -28.95
N LEU A 863 2.31 -0.41 -28.07
CA LEU A 863 1.62 -0.24 -26.79
C LEU A 863 0.58 0.89 -26.86
N SER A 864 -0.57 0.73 -26.21
CA SER A 864 -1.59 1.78 -26.08
C SER A 864 -1.98 2.40 -27.43
N ALA A 865 -1.70 3.69 -27.67
CA ALA A 865 -1.90 4.36 -28.96
C ALA A 865 -1.11 3.72 -30.11
N GLY A 866 0.11 3.24 -29.87
CA GLY A 866 0.88 2.44 -30.82
C GLY A 866 0.25 1.07 -31.12
N GLY A 867 -0.53 0.54 -30.17
CA GLY A 867 -1.37 -0.64 -30.39
C GLY A 867 -2.51 -0.35 -31.38
N LEU A 868 -3.16 0.82 -31.29
CA LEU A 868 -4.18 1.26 -32.27
C LEU A 868 -3.58 1.46 -33.66
N GLN A 869 -2.37 2.02 -33.73
CA GLN A 869 -1.60 2.14 -34.97
C GLN A 869 -1.28 0.77 -35.58
N THR A 870 -0.94 -0.20 -34.74
CA THR A 870 -0.69 -1.60 -35.16
C THR A 870 -1.97 -2.27 -35.63
N LEU A 871 -3.10 -2.07 -34.95
CA LEU A 871 -4.40 -2.58 -35.38
C LEU A 871 -4.76 -2.04 -36.77
N TYR A 872 -4.61 -0.73 -36.99
CA TYR A 872 -4.95 -0.13 -38.28
C TYR A 872 -3.99 -0.56 -39.39
N ALA A 873 -2.69 -0.26 -39.25
CA ALA A 873 -1.72 -0.48 -40.31
C ALA A 873 -1.39 -1.96 -40.50
N GLY A 874 -1.41 -2.76 -39.43
CA GLY A 874 -1.08 -4.18 -39.48
C GLY A 874 -2.11 -4.98 -40.27
N PHE A 875 -3.40 -4.87 -39.91
CA PHE A 875 -4.45 -5.63 -40.60
C PHE A 875 -4.67 -5.19 -42.04
N ASN A 876 -4.51 -3.90 -42.34
CA ASN A 876 -4.61 -3.38 -43.71
C ASN A 876 -3.45 -3.83 -44.61
N ASN A 877 -2.35 -4.35 -44.04
CA ASN A 877 -1.11 -4.67 -44.76
C ASN A 877 -0.53 -6.02 -44.33
N THR A 878 -1.36 -7.06 -44.23
CA THR A 878 -0.87 -8.42 -43.89
C THR A 878 0.02 -9.02 -44.98
N ASP A 879 0.00 -8.48 -46.20
CA ASP A 879 0.97 -8.77 -47.25
C ASP A 879 2.38 -8.21 -46.95
N VAL A 880 2.49 -7.29 -45.98
CA VAL A 880 3.75 -6.68 -45.53
C VAL A 880 4.19 -7.23 -44.16
N PHE A 881 3.25 -7.59 -43.28
CA PHE A 881 3.52 -8.06 -41.92
C PHE A 881 2.87 -9.41 -41.61
N ALA A 882 3.68 -10.42 -41.25
CA ALA A 882 3.18 -11.72 -40.83
C ALA A 882 3.00 -11.86 -39.31
N TYR A 883 3.48 -10.90 -38.50
CA TYR A 883 3.43 -10.96 -37.04
C TYR A 883 2.93 -9.62 -36.48
N LEU A 884 1.84 -9.64 -35.71
CA LEU A 884 1.25 -8.46 -35.08
C LEU A 884 1.21 -8.58 -33.55
N GLY A 885 1.64 -7.53 -32.84
CA GLY A 885 1.65 -7.45 -31.38
C GLY A 885 0.86 -6.25 -30.84
N ILE A 886 -0.26 -6.50 -30.16
CA ILE A 886 -1.14 -5.46 -29.61
C ILE A 886 -1.00 -5.45 -28.08
N PHE A 887 -0.32 -4.44 -27.53
CA PHE A 887 -0.05 -4.35 -26.10
C PHE A 887 -0.93 -3.27 -25.45
N SER A 888 -1.72 -3.64 -24.45
CA SER A 888 -2.60 -2.76 -23.68
C SER A 888 -3.44 -1.84 -24.58
N SER A 889 -4.17 -2.40 -25.53
CA SER A 889 -4.87 -1.60 -26.54
C SER A 889 -6.13 -2.27 -27.09
N GLY A 890 -7.00 -1.46 -27.67
CA GLY A 890 -8.27 -1.84 -28.30
C GLY A 890 -9.01 -0.58 -28.73
N TRP A 891 -9.91 -0.69 -29.71
CA TRP A 891 -10.69 0.46 -30.19
C TRP A 891 -11.47 1.10 -29.03
N ARG A 892 -11.34 2.41 -28.83
CA ARG A 892 -11.90 3.08 -27.65
C ARG A 892 -13.39 3.33 -27.83
N ILE A 893 -14.23 2.49 -27.27
CA ILE A 893 -15.70 2.58 -27.42
C ILE A 893 -16.26 3.44 -26.28
N PRO A 894 -17.18 4.42 -26.55
CA PRO A 894 -17.84 4.69 -27.83
C PRO A 894 -17.10 5.67 -28.77
N SER A 895 -15.99 6.27 -28.34
CA SER A 895 -15.29 7.35 -29.06
C SER A 895 -14.83 6.99 -30.48
N ASP A 896 -14.44 5.75 -30.70
CA ASP A 896 -13.92 5.23 -31.97
C ASP A 896 -14.93 4.31 -32.68
N ASN A 897 -16.22 4.28 -32.29
CA ASN A 897 -17.21 3.31 -32.83
C ASN A 897 -17.21 3.20 -34.35
N LYS A 898 -17.34 4.32 -35.05
CA LYS A 898 -17.38 4.35 -36.52
C LYS A 898 -16.10 3.79 -37.15
N LEU A 899 -14.94 4.09 -36.55
CA LEU A 899 -13.66 3.56 -37.01
C LEU A 899 -13.59 2.06 -36.75
N ALA A 900 -13.95 1.62 -35.55
CA ALA A 900 -13.96 0.21 -35.17
C ALA A 900 -14.85 -0.61 -36.11
N GLU A 901 -16.07 -0.15 -36.37
CA GLU A 901 -17.00 -0.77 -37.33
C GLU A 901 -16.39 -0.88 -38.73
N THR A 902 -15.82 0.22 -39.25
CA THR A 902 -15.14 0.22 -40.56
C THR A 902 -13.99 -0.79 -40.61
N GLN A 903 -13.22 -0.92 -39.52
CA GLN A 903 -12.11 -1.87 -39.43
C GLN A 903 -12.60 -3.31 -39.33
N TYR A 904 -13.68 -3.58 -38.57
CA TYR A 904 -14.28 -4.90 -38.48
C TYR A 904 -14.91 -5.34 -39.81
N GLU A 905 -15.54 -4.42 -40.55
CA GLU A 905 -16.05 -4.69 -41.91
C GLU A 905 -14.90 -5.03 -42.87
N PHE A 906 -13.80 -4.28 -42.81
CA PHE A 906 -12.60 -4.57 -43.60
C PHE A 906 -12.04 -5.96 -43.25
N LEU A 907 -11.91 -6.28 -41.96
CA LEU A 907 -11.46 -7.59 -41.49
C LEU A 907 -12.35 -8.70 -42.03
N ALA A 908 -13.67 -8.56 -41.89
CA ALA A 908 -14.63 -9.56 -42.36
C ALA A 908 -14.53 -9.81 -43.86
N LYS A 909 -14.38 -8.74 -44.66
CA LYS A 909 -14.25 -8.82 -46.12
C LYS A 909 -12.95 -9.51 -46.57
N ASN A 910 -11.87 -9.40 -45.79
CA ASN A 910 -10.54 -9.89 -46.16
C ASN A 910 -10.04 -11.05 -45.27
N ILE A 911 -10.93 -11.69 -44.51
CA ILE A 911 -10.55 -12.56 -43.40
C ILE A 911 -9.70 -13.77 -43.82
N GLU A 912 -9.97 -14.36 -44.98
CA GLU A 912 -9.22 -15.54 -45.46
C GLU A 912 -7.79 -15.17 -45.86
N THR A 913 -7.60 -14.04 -46.55
CA THR A 913 -6.26 -13.50 -46.86
C THR A 913 -5.50 -13.17 -45.59
N ILE A 914 -6.17 -12.56 -44.60
CA ILE A 914 -5.55 -12.21 -43.31
C ILE A 914 -5.12 -13.46 -42.56
N LYS A 915 -5.98 -14.49 -42.49
CA LYS A 915 -5.64 -15.78 -41.86
C LYS A 915 -4.48 -16.50 -42.54
N GLN A 916 -4.39 -16.39 -43.87
CA GLN A 916 -3.30 -16.99 -44.65
C GLN A 916 -1.97 -16.27 -44.42
N ASN A 917 -2.00 -14.93 -44.40
CA ASN A 917 -0.79 -14.11 -44.31
C ASN A 917 -0.25 -14.03 -42.88
N LEU A 918 -1.12 -13.99 -41.87
CA LEU A 918 -0.74 -13.74 -40.49
C LEU A 918 -0.34 -15.04 -39.77
N LYS A 919 0.92 -15.12 -39.36
CA LYS A 919 1.49 -16.24 -38.60
C LYS A 919 1.25 -16.11 -37.09
N LEU A 920 1.27 -14.88 -36.58
CA LEU A 920 1.06 -14.61 -35.16
C LEU A 920 0.27 -13.31 -34.98
N LEU A 921 -0.81 -13.40 -34.20
CA LEU A 921 -1.49 -12.27 -33.59
C LEU A 921 -1.37 -12.41 -32.08
N TRP A 922 -0.55 -11.58 -31.45
CA TRP A 922 -0.36 -11.55 -30.00
C TRP A 922 -1.07 -10.34 -29.42
N ILE A 923 -1.90 -10.56 -28.42
CA ILE A 923 -2.66 -9.51 -27.73
C ILE A 923 -2.37 -9.65 -26.24
N ALA A 924 -1.96 -8.57 -25.58
CA ALA A 924 -1.69 -8.63 -24.15
C ALA A 924 -2.11 -7.37 -23.42
N THR A 925 -2.48 -7.49 -22.14
CA THR A 925 -2.96 -6.37 -21.31
C THR A 925 -2.46 -6.45 -19.87
N GLY A 926 -2.53 -5.34 -19.15
CA GLY A 926 -2.11 -5.19 -17.76
C GLY A 926 -3.08 -5.74 -16.69
N GLY A 927 -3.99 -6.64 -17.08
CA GLY A 927 -5.09 -7.12 -16.26
C GLY A 927 -6.22 -6.09 -16.08
N ILE A 928 -7.04 -6.26 -15.05
CA ILE A 928 -8.24 -5.42 -14.80
C ILE A 928 -7.90 -3.94 -14.49
N GLU A 929 -6.71 -3.67 -13.97
CA GLU A 929 -6.23 -2.32 -13.65
C GLU A 929 -5.78 -1.54 -14.90
N ASP A 930 -5.68 -2.21 -16.04
CA ASP A 930 -5.34 -1.59 -17.31
C ASP A 930 -6.59 -0.98 -17.94
N GLY A 931 -6.64 0.35 -18.03
CA GLY A 931 -7.78 1.07 -18.61
C GLY A 931 -8.10 0.69 -20.07
N ALA A 932 -7.19 0.03 -20.79
CA ALA A 932 -7.44 -0.50 -22.13
C ALA A 932 -8.04 -1.92 -22.13
N ASN A 933 -8.03 -2.65 -21.00
CA ASN A 933 -8.48 -4.04 -20.93
C ASN A 933 -9.93 -4.23 -21.40
N PRO A 934 -10.91 -3.40 -21.01
CA PRO A 934 -12.28 -3.53 -21.52
C PRO A 934 -12.37 -3.43 -23.05
N ASN A 935 -11.61 -2.49 -23.65
CA ASN A 935 -11.56 -2.32 -25.10
C ASN A 935 -10.92 -3.53 -25.79
N SER A 936 -9.83 -4.07 -25.21
CA SER A 936 -9.21 -5.31 -25.70
C SER A 936 -10.21 -6.47 -25.66
N LYS A 937 -10.92 -6.68 -24.55
CA LYS A 937 -11.91 -7.76 -24.41
C LYS A 937 -13.05 -7.64 -25.42
N ALA A 938 -13.58 -6.43 -25.61
CA ALA A 938 -14.62 -6.19 -26.62
C ALA A 938 -14.13 -6.52 -28.05
N MET A 939 -12.88 -6.19 -28.36
CA MET A 939 -12.24 -6.53 -29.63
C MET A 939 -12.04 -8.05 -29.79
N LEU A 940 -11.65 -8.76 -28.74
CA LEU A 940 -11.49 -10.22 -28.78
C LEU A 940 -12.80 -10.94 -29.13
N VAL A 941 -13.94 -10.48 -28.60
CA VAL A 941 -15.27 -11.03 -28.95
C VAL A 941 -15.52 -10.91 -30.46
N LYS A 942 -15.15 -9.77 -31.07
CA LYS A 942 -15.25 -9.61 -32.53
C LYS A 942 -14.29 -10.52 -33.30
N TYR A 943 -13.10 -10.77 -32.77
CA TYR A 943 -12.16 -11.69 -33.41
C TYR A 943 -12.61 -13.15 -33.30
N ASP A 944 -13.25 -13.54 -32.19
CA ASP A 944 -13.91 -14.84 -32.03
C ASP A 944 -15.06 -15.03 -33.03
N GLU A 945 -15.92 -14.02 -33.19
CA GLU A 945 -17.00 -14.00 -34.20
C GLU A 945 -16.45 -14.22 -35.62
N LEU A 946 -15.32 -13.59 -35.96
CA LEU A 946 -14.64 -13.72 -37.25
C LEU A 946 -13.77 -15.00 -37.39
N LYS A 947 -13.67 -15.80 -36.32
CA LYS A 947 -12.79 -16.98 -36.22
C LYS A 947 -11.32 -16.65 -36.53
N LEU A 948 -10.86 -15.46 -36.14
CA LEU A 948 -9.47 -15.05 -36.29
C LEU A 948 -8.64 -15.65 -35.16
N LYS A 949 -7.55 -16.36 -35.50
CA LYS A 949 -6.67 -16.96 -34.50
C LYS A 949 -5.78 -15.89 -33.85
N TYR A 950 -5.79 -15.84 -32.52
CA TYR A 950 -4.89 -15.00 -31.73
C TYR A 950 -4.37 -15.73 -30.50
N THR A 951 -3.31 -15.18 -29.90
CA THR A 951 -2.82 -15.54 -28.56
C THR A 951 -3.07 -14.36 -27.64
N TYR A 952 -3.62 -14.63 -26.45
CA TYR A 952 -3.95 -13.61 -25.47
C TYR A 952 -3.23 -13.86 -24.14
N SER A 953 -2.66 -12.79 -23.56
CA SER A 953 -1.97 -12.84 -22.27
C SER A 953 -2.38 -11.68 -21.36
N GLU A 954 -2.41 -11.93 -20.06
CA GLU A 954 -2.60 -10.89 -19.04
C GLU A 954 -1.42 -10.91 -18.08
N TYR A 955 -0.88 -9.73 -17.77
CA TYR A 955 0.15 -9.56 -16.76
C TYR A 955 -0.31 -8.47 -15.79
N PRO A 956 -0.42 -8.75 -14.48
CA PRO A 956 -0.91 -7.75 -13.53
C PRO A 956 0.07 -6.57 -13.43
N GLY A 957 -0.46 -5.35 -13.53
CA GLY A 957 0.36 -4.14 -13.43
C GLY A 957 -0.25 -2.87 -14.03
N GLY A 958 -1.48 -2.96 -14.56
CA GLY A 958 -2.21 -1.81 -15.08
C GLY A 958 -1.63 -1.27 -16.40
N HIS A 959 -1.91 -0.01 -16.71
CA HIS A 959 -1.47 0.61 -17.98
C HIS A 959 -0.06 1.20 -17.88
N THR A 960 0.95 0.35 -17.65
CA THR A 960 2.31 0.77 -17.24
C THR A 960 3.44 0.05 -17.98
N TRP A 961 4.64 0.65 -17.97
CA TRP A 961 5.86 0.09 -18.60
C TRP A 961 6.24 -1.32 -18.18
N PRO A 962 6.11 -1.74 -16.91
CA PRO A 962 6.35 -3.11 -16.49
C PRO A 962 5.58 -4.16 -17.30
N VAL A 963 4.31 -3.89 -17.57
CA VAL A 963 3.45 -4.74 -18.41
C VAL A 963 4.00 -4.79 -19.83
N TRP A 964 4.39 -3.66 -20.41
CA TRP A 964 4.88 -3.60 -21.79
C TRP A 964 6.26 -4.26 -21.96
N ARG A 965 7.13 -4.17 -20.95
CA ARG A 965 8.40 -4.93 -20.89
C ARG A 965 8.13 -6.44 -20.90
N ASN A 966 7.17 -6.90 -20.09
CA ASN A 966 6.77 -8.31 -20.05
C ASN A 966 6.18 -8.76 -21.40
N ASN A 967 5.37 -7.92 -22.03
CA ASN A 967 4.77 -8.20 -23.33
C ASN A 967 5.84 -8.34 -24.42
N LEU A 968 6.83 -7.44 -24.47
CA LEU A 968 7.96 -7.58 -25.41
C LEU A 968 8.76 -8.85 -25.13
N TYR A 969 9.06 -9.15 -23.87
CA TYR A 969 9.78 -10.35 -23.47
C TYR A 969 9.09 -11.63 -23.97
N ASN A 970 7.77 -11.75 -23.83
CA ASN A 970 7.02 -12.91 -24.29
C ASN A 970 6.84 -12.93 -25.81
N PHE A 971 6.54 -11.78 -26.42
CA PHE A 971 6.28 -11.67 -27.85
C PHE A 971 7.53 -11.95 -28.70
N ALA A 972 8.69 -11.38 -28.33
CA ALA A 972 9.93 -11.53 -29.08
C ALA A 972 10.40 -12.99 -29.22
N GLN A 973 10.05 -13.84 -28.25
CA GLN A 973 10.37 -15.28 -28.27
C GLN A 973 9.55 -16.06 -29.31
N LEU A 974 8.46 -15.50 -29.83
CA LEU A 974 7.56 -16.14 -30.78
C LEU A 974 7.77 -15.66 -32.23
N LEU A 975 8.54 -14.58 -32.41
CA LEU A 975 8.75 -13.97 -33.71
C LEU A 975 9.63 -14.81 -34.63
N PHE A 976 9.27 -14.80 -35.91
CA PHE A 976 10.05 -15.37 -37.03
C PHE A 976 10.34 -16.88 -36.92
N LYS A 977 9.47 -17.59 -36.19
CA LYS A 977 9.43 -19.05 -36.09
C LYS A 977 8.34 -19.65 -36.97
#